data_AF-A0AA85BQ26-F1
#
_entry.id   AF-A0AA85BQ26-F1
#
_cell.length_a   1.000
_cell.length_b   1.000
_cell.length_c   1.000
_cell.angle_alpha   90.00
_cell.angle_beta   90.00
_cell.angle_gamma   90.00
#
_symmetry.space_group_name_H-M   'P 1'
#
loop_
_entity.id
_entity.type
_entity.pdbx_description
1 polymer ?
#
loop_
_entity_poly.entity_id
_entity_poly.type
_entity_poly.pdbx_seq_one_letter_code
_entity_poly.pdbx_strand_id
1 'polypeptide(L)'
;MSFNLHQTHYTSIKTTFRNSAKLLLPSKALSNKHYKSKLIVADTTGDIHSFQYINGLKHTKFSVGSPITCICIGTYQNNEKQRIISVCHNFNISGFTLKGKQIFEYPSTIQGHVNSMFIQSTNIYYTVGCMYQQLRNFKDTEFLLLPDIITSIYVINNDATCSIPLVVLACKDKLIRILKNGVLLCELEISSSPVTINRAHKSYPSNYLMYGTSEGYFGLFQVISENVTRIWEASSKFGTSEILSLEHYDMLNYDNNKNNSNDDDSENTEEILIVAFTSGRIELYKYDQHKYPLLMYETKVNYHLTSVMAGRFSNVNYPELLCITYTGLVFGLTTQPIRKETFFDQPDVMELQFMSKVDKLNEEISNLENQLQLMKLNQKQIEKEQIILIPLELDYKFYLNKDLSVYCLNIETQIPIDHILIQSNCPIDLFDIEENTAVSSSSECTKDDGNALLTTYRCQVNTTRFDIQFRTVEGHYGHVSVYVVPKINLSNMVTCKCIKLLIHPLSLHCLTHHIEDEPLKRYWNRLQLTGNFSLTEMHNWLSMCLPETPERPTLINSDTKQGDENDNRDCEESAQLFYKSIYLKSQLKCVYAKGYANLQSDNLSTIAILKDVLTKEATRKKIQLSINLGTLHYLVIKFGS
;
A
#
# COMPACT_ATOMS: atom_id res chain seq x y z
N MET A 1 24.60 24.46 2.92
CA MET A 1 24.78 23.63 1.71
C MET A 1 23.42 23.08 1.32
N SER A 2 22.99 23.26 0.07
CA SER A 2 21.78 22.62 -0.44
C SER A 2 22.06 21.13 -0.64
N PHE A 3 21.42 20.27 0.14
CA PHE A 3 21.41 18.83 -0.14
C PHE A 3 20.66 18.62 -1.46
N ASN A 4 21.25 17.90 -2.40
CA ASN A 4 20.63 17.61 -3.70
C ASN A 4 20.97 16.16 -4.09
N LEU A 5 20.00 15.48 -4.70
CA LEU A 5 20.17 14.13 -5.20
C LEU A 5 20.04 14.13 -6.71
N HIS A 6 21.05 13.59 -7.39
CA HIS A 6 21.09 13.51 -8.84
C HIS A 6 20.57 12.16 -9.32
N GLN A 7 19.69 12.18 -10.33
CA GLN A 7 19.09 10.98 -10.87
C GLN A 7 20.02 10.28 -11.86
N THR A 8 20.26 8.99 -11.65
CA THR A 8 21.09 8.12 -12.49
C THR A 8 20.32 6.86 -12.89
N HIS A 9 20.12 6.64 -14.19
CA HIS A 9 19.41 5.45 -14.67
C HIS A 9 20.37 4.26 -14.81
N TYR A 10 19.99 3.11 -14.26
CA TYR A 10 20.81 1.89 -14.31
C TYR A 10 20.35 0.92 -15.38
N THR A 11 19.07 0.52 -15.35
CA THR A 11 18.50 -0.45 -16.28
C THR A 11 16.97 -0.42 -16.25
N SER A 12 16.34 -1.13 -17.19
CA SER A 12 14.91 -1.44 -17.16
C SER A 12 14.73 -2.95 -17.15
N ILE A 13 13.83 -3.42 -16.30
CA ILE A 13 13.31 -4.80 -16.29
C ILE A 13 11.82 -4.77 -16.63
N LYS A 14 11.15 -5.91 -16.50
CA LYS A 14 9.68 -5.96 -16.61
C LYS A 14 9.04 -5.37 -15.37
N THR A 15 7.72 -5.32 -15.38
CA THR A 15 6.93 -4.77 -14.28
C THR A 15 7.21 -5.44 -12.96
N THR A 16 7.06 -4.65 -11.89
CA THR A 16 7.38 -5.09 -10.54
C THR A 16 6.19 -4.90 -9.62
N PHE A 17 6.06 -5.77 -8.63
CA PHE A 17 5.10 -5.60 -7.55
C PHE A 17 5.70 -4.76 -6.42
N ARG A 18 4.84 -4.30 -5.52
CA ARG A 18 5.26 -3.61 -4.30
C ARG A 18 6.24 -4.46 -3.49
N ASN A 19 7.26 -3.80 -2.93
CA ASN A 19 8.28 -4.40 -2.09
C ASN A 19 9.02 -5.58 -2.76
N SER A 20 9.09 -5.60 -4.10
CA SER A 20 9.75 -6.66 -4.87
C SER A 20 11.28 -6.52 -4.95
N ALA A 21 11.87 -5.53 -4.26
CA ALA A 21 13.31 -5.33 -4.25
C ALA A 21 13.91 -5.33 -2.84
N LYS A 22 15.14 -5.83 -2.74
CA LYS A 22 15.93 -5.84 -1.50
C LYS A 22 17.40 -5.52 -1.79
N LEU A 23 18.01 -4.69 -0.95
CA LEU A 23 19.41 -4.31 -1.04
C LEU A 23 20.22 -5.10 -0.01
N LEU A 24 21.16 -5.89 -0.49
CA LEU A 24 22.11 -6.59 0.35
C LEU A 24 23.33 -5.71 0.60
N LEU A 25 23.41 -5.19 1.82
CA LEU A 25 24.61 -4.52 2.32
C LEU A 25 25.73 -5.56 2.60
N PRO A 26 27.01 -5.19 2.38
CA PRO A 26 28.14 -6.04 2.70
C PRO A 26 28.19 -6.38 4.20
N SER A 27 28.58 -7.61 4.54
CA SER A 27 28.76 -8.01 5.94
C SER A 27 30.00 -7.32 6.54
N LYS A 28 29.85 -6.64 7.69
CA LYS A 28 30.96 -5.96 8.42
C LYS A 28 32.16 -6.88 8.72
N ALA A 29 31.95 -8.20 8.81
CA ALA A 29 32.98 -9.19 9.12
C ALA A 29 34.04 -9.46 8.01
N LEU A 30 33.94 -8.80 6.85
CA LEU A 30 34.92 -8.90 5.75
C LEU A 30 35.56 -7.55 5.40
N SER A 31 35.83 -6.74 6.42
CA SER A 31 36.20 -5.30 6.37
C SER A 31 37.47 -4.92 5.61
N ASN A 32 38.16 -5.82 4.92
CA ASN A 32 39.41 -5.50 4.22
C ASN A 32 39.28 -5.34 2.69
N LYS A 33 38.07 -5.41 2.11
CA LYS A 33 37.85 -5.08 0.70
C LYS A 33 36.55 -4.30 0.51
N HIS A 34 36.60 -3.22 -0.26
CA HIS A 34 35.47 -2.41 -0.72
C HIS A 34 34.43 -3.26 -1.47
N TYR A 35 33.57 -3.98 -0.74
CA TYR A 35 32.48 -4.74 -1.35
C TYR A 35 31.29 -3.82 -1.58
N LYS A 36 30.81 -3.80 -2.82
CA LYS A 36 29.64 -3.05 -3.25
C LYS A 36 28.36 -3.82 -2.95
N SER A 37 27.33 -3.09 -2.56
CA SER A 37 25.99 -3.61 -2.29
C SER A 37 25.44 -4.37 -3.51
N LYS A 38 24.60 -5.37 -3.24
CA LYS A 38 23.97 -6.19 -4.28
C LYS A 38 22.45 -5.95 -4.26
N LEU A 39 21.90 -5.47 -5.37
CA LEU A 39 20.48 -5.22 -5.52
C LEU A 39 19.80 -6.47 -6.06
N ILE A 40 18.73 -6.93 -5.42
CA ILE A 40 17.89 -8.03 -5.91
C ILE A 40 16.51 -7.47 -6.18
N VAL A 41 15.96 -7.78 -7.36
CA VAL A 41 14.63 -7.33 -7.80
C VAL A 41 13.89 -8.51 -8.41
N ALA A 42 12.64 -8.73 -8.01
CA ALA A 42 11.75 -9.69 -8.62
C ALA A 42 10.75 -8.99 -9.57
N ASP A 43 10.56 -9.56 -10.75
CA ASP A 43 9.57 -9.08 -11.72
C ASP A 43 8.27 -9.91 -11.69
N THR A 44 7.21 -9.39 -12.31
CA THR A 44 5.90 -10.05 -12.36
C THR A 44 5.89 -11.33 -13.21
N THR A 45 6.93 -11.57 -14.02
CA THR A 45 7.03 -12.78 -14.85
C THR A 45 7.71 -13.95 -14.17
N GLY A 46 8.20 -13.75 -12.94
CA GLY A 46 8.85 -14.78 -12.15
C GLY A 46 10.37 -14.81 -12.28
N ASP A 47 10.98 -13.77 -12.88
CA ASP A 47 12.42 -13.63 -12.95
C ASP A 47 12.96 -12.87 -11.72
N ILE A 48 14.04 -13.38 -11.14
CA ILE A 48 14.79 -12.73 -10.06
C ILE A 48 16.08 -12.18 -10.65
N HIS A 49 16.15 -10.85 -10.68
CA HIS A 49 17.28 -10.08 -11.16
C HIS A 49 18.21 -9.74 -10.01
N SER A 50 19.50 -9.94 -10.23
CA SER A 50 20.54 -9.60 -9.27
C SER A 50 21.55 -8.69 -9.95
N PHE A 51 21.68 -7.46 -9.44
CA PHE A 51 22.53 -6.42 -9.96
C PHE A 51 23.67 -6.10 -9.00
N GLN A 52 24.85 -5.89 -9.56
CA GLN A 52 26.02 -5.45 -8.80
C GLN A 52 26.90 -4.53 -9.65
N TYR A 53 27.30 -3.38 -9.10
CA TYR A 53 28.01 -2.37 -9.88
C TYR A 53 29.54 -2.54 -9.82
N ILE A 54 30.12 -3.54 -10.48
CA ILE A 54 31.58 -3.76 -10.50
C ILE A 54 32.14 -3.36 -11.87
N ASN A 55 32.81 -2.20 -11.95
CA ASN A 55 33.34 -1.62 -13.19
C ASN A 55 32.26 -1.53 -14.30
N GLY A 56 31.05 -1.15 -13.91
CA GLY A 56 29.83 -1.24 -14.73
C GLY A 56 28.75 -2.09 -14.05
N LEU A 57 27.54 -2.07 -14.59
CA LEU A 57 26.42 -2.84 -14.07
C LEU A 57 26.55 -4.31 -14.50
N LYS A 58 26.84 -5.21 -13.56
CA LYS A 58 26.75 -6.65 -13.77
C LYS A 58 25.35 -7.13 -13.44
N HIS A 59 24.77 -7.93 -14.33
CA HIS A 59 23.43 -8.49 -14.18
C HIS A 59 23.48 -10.01 -14.27
N THR A 60 22.88 -10.67 -13.28
CA THR A 60 22.61 -12.11 -13.29
C THR A 60 21.14 -12.33 -13.04
N LYS A 61 20.52 -13.30 -13.73
CA LYS A 61 19.11 -13.65 -13.54
C LYS A 61 18.90 -15.15 -13.41
N PHE A 62 17.86 -15.53 -12.68
CA PHE A 62 17.31 -16.88 -12.68
C PHE A 62 15.79 -16.79 -12.56
N SER A 63 15.08 -17.80 -13.07
CA SER A 63 13.62 -17.80 -13.13
C SER A 63 13.03 -18.82 -12.18
N VAL A 64 11.88 -18.48 -11.59
CA VAL A 64 11.07 -19.34 -10.73
C VAL A 64 9.90 -19.96 -11.53
N GLY A 65 9.63 -19.47 -12.74
CA GLY A 65 8.60 -20.02 -13.64
C GLY A 65 7.16 -19.64 -13.29
N SER A 66 6.94 -18.83 -12.25
CA SER A 66 5.63 -18.25 -11.94
C SER A 66 5.75 -16.87 -11.29
N PRO A 67 4.70 -16.02 -11.35
CA PRO A 67 4.73 -14.67 -10.81
C PRO A 67 5.10 -14.62 -9.33
N ILE A 68 6.08 -13.78 -8.98
CA ILE A 68 6.56 -13.61 -7.60
C ILE A 68 5.74 -12.52 -6.93
N THR A 69 5.00 -12.86 -5.88
CA THR A 69 4.14 -11.88 -5.17
C THR A 69 4.86 -11.19 -4.02
N CYS A 70 5.84 -11.84 -3.41
CA CYS A 70 6.59 -11.32 -2.27
C CYS A 70 8.02 -11.84 -2.29
N ILE A 71 8.97 -10.97 -1.94
CA ILE A 71 10.38 -11.32 -1.74
C ILE A 71 10.85 -10.90 -0.35
N CYS A 72 11.55 -11.79 0.32
CA CYS A 72 12.19 -11.52 1.60
C CYS A 72 13.62 -12.03 1.58
N ILE A 73 14.51 -11.33 2.26
CA ILE A 73 15.86 -11.80 2.51
C ILE A 73 15.95 -12.13 3.99
N GLY A 74 16.23 -13.40 4.27
CA GLY A 74 16.41 -13.92 5.62
C GLY A 74 17.74 -14.65 5.77
N THR A 75 18.02 -15.06 7.00
CA THR A 75 19.06 -16.05 7.30
C THR A 75 18.43 -17.44 7.34
N TYR A 76 19.13 -18.44 6.82
CA TYR A 76 18.70 -19.83 6.87
C TYR A 76 19.62 -20.62 7.80
N GLN A 77 19.02 -21.34 8.75
CA GLN A 77 19.72 -22.02 9.86
C GLN A 77 20.45 -21.01 10.77
N ASN A 78 20.94 -21.44 11.94
CA ASN A 78 21.62 -20.57 12.93
C ASN A 78 22.96 -19.98 12.43
N ASN A 79 23.22 -20.01 11.13
CA ASN A 79 24.44 -19.53 10.51
C ASN A 79 24.15 -18.15 9.89
N GLU A 80 24.43 -17.08 10.65
CA GLU A 80 24.20 -15.68 10.23
C GLU A 80 24.89 -15.32 8.90
N LYS A 81 25.85 -16.14 8.45
CA LYS A 81 26.59 -15.96 7.21
C LYS A 81 25.83 -16.41 5.95
N GLN A 82 24.84 -17.30 6.05
CA GLN A 82 24.08 -17.79 4.90
C GLN A 82 22.76 -17.04 4.73
N ARG A 83 22.81 -15.94 3.96
CA ARG A 83 21.61 -15.23 3.52
C ARG A 83 20.95 -15.97 2.36
N ILE A 84 19.62 -16.07 2.44
CA ILE A 84 18.80 -16.68 1.40
C ILE A 84 17.80 -15.66 0.85
N ILE A 85 17.43 -15.85 -0.41
CA ILE A 85 16.35 -15.14 -1.07
C ILE A 85 15.14 -16.04 -0.98
N SER A 86 14.11 -15.60 -0.27
CA SER A 86 12.86 -16.33 -0.20
C SER A 86 11.80 -15.59 -0.99
N VAL A 87 11.07 -16.36 -1.79
CA VAL A 87 10.03 -15.85 -2.67
C VAL A 87 8.76 -16.63 -2.51
N CYS A 88 7.65 -15.92 -2.62
CA CYS A 88 6.32 -16.49 -2.69
C CYS A 88 5.86 -16.48 -4.14
N HIS A 89 5.46 -17.64 -4.65
CA HIS A 89 5.06 -17.83 -6.04
C HIS A 89 4.07 -19.00 -6.11
N ASN A 90 2.98 -18.87 -6.86
CA ASN A 90 1.95 -19.90 -7.05
C ASN A 90 1.59 -20.73 -5.78
N PHE A 91 1.24 -20.05 -4.67
CA PHE A 91 0.92 -20.67 -3.37
C PHE A 91 2.06 -21.45 -2.69
N ASN A 92 3.30 -21.32 -3.18
CA ASN A 92 4.50 -21.92 -2.62
C ASN A 92 5.45 -20.85 -2.06
N ILE A 93 6.21 -21.25 -1.03
CA ILE A 93 7.32 -20.48 -0.48
C ILE A 93 8.61 -21.22 -0.81
N SER A 94 9.44 -20.63 -1.68
CA SER A 94 10.72 -21.22 -2.10
C SER A 94 11.89 -20.37 -1.63
N GLY A 95 12.94 -21.03 -1.15
CA GLY A 95 14.19 -20.41 -0.72
C GLY A 95 15.31 -20.68 -1.70
N PHE A 96 16.06 -19.65 -2.08
CA PHE A 96 17.18 -19.72 -3.02
C PHE A 96 18.45 -19.12 -2.40
N THR A 97 19.59 -19.67 -2.77
CA THR A 97 20.88 -19.01 -2.53
C THR A 97 20.99 -17.72 -3.35
N LEU A 98 21.92 -16.83 -2.98
CA LEU A 98 22.25 -15.63 -3.77
C LEU A 98 22.74 -15.91 -5.20
N LYS A 99 23.02 -17.17 -5.53
CA LYS A 99 23.43 -17.66 -6.86
C LYS A 99 22.28 -18.31 -7.64
N GLY A 100 21.08 -18.43 -7.04
CA GLY A 100 19.90 -19.02 -7.69
C GLY A 100 19.71 -20.53 -7.47
N LYS A 101 20.57 -21.20 -6.70
CA LYS A 101 20.33 -22.60 -6.30
C LYS A 101 19.18 -22.67 -5.29
N GLN A 102 18.13 -23.44 -5.57
CA GLN A 102 17.02 -23.70 -4.66
C GLN A 102 17.49 -24.54 -3.46
N ILE A 103 17.05 -24.14 -2.26
CA ILE A 103 17.40 -24.73 -0.97
C ILE A 103 16.21 -25.51 -0.40
N PHE A 104 15.02 -24.92 -0.51
CA PHE A 104 13.78 -25.54 -0.08
C PHE A 104 12.61 -25.02 -0.91
N GLU A 105 11.51 -25.75 -0.87
CA GLU A 105 10.20 -25.33 -1.34
C GLU A 105 9.15 -25.92 -0.41
N TYR A 106 8.23 -25.07 0.01
CA TYR A 106 7.15 -25.42 0.90
C TYR A 106 5.83 -25.01 0.24
N PRO A 107 4.94 -25.97 -0.08
CA PRO A 107 3.59 -25.66 -0.52
C PRO A 107 2.79 -25.12 0.65
N SER A 108 2.26 -23.91 0.54
CA SER A 108 1.45 -23.33 1.61
C SER A 108 0.17 -24.14 1.81
N THR A 109 -0.19 -24.38 3.08
CA THR A 109 -1.46 -24.97 3.46
C THR A 109 -2.64 -24.01 3.26
N ILE A 110 -2.36 -22.71 3.11
CA ILE A 110 -3.36 -21.66 2.95
C ILE A 110 -3.48 -21.31 1.47
N GLN A 111 -4.71 -21.35 0.95
CA GLN A 111 -5.01 -20.88 -0.40
C GLN A 111 -5.05 -19.34 -0.42
N GLY A 112 -4.26 -18.72 -1.28
CA GLY A 112 -4.21 -17.28 -1.46
C GLY A 112 -2.79 -16.75 -1.65
N HIS A 113 -2.67 -15.51 -2.15
CA HIS A 113 -1.37 -14.88 -2.34
C HIS A 113 -0.78 -14.43 -1.00
N VAL A 114 0.51 -14.67 -0.79
CA VAL A 114 1.20 -14.18 0.41
C VAL A 114 1.39 -12.67 0.30
N ASN A 115 0.78 -11.93 1.24
CA ASN A 115 0.84 -10.47 1.31
C ASN A 115 2.19 -9.99 1.85
N SER A 116 2.65 -10.62 2.93
CA SER A 116 3.88 -10.24 3.63
C SER A 116 4.52 -11.45 4.30
N MET A 117 5.85 -11.45 4.37
CA MET A 117 6.65 -12.56 4.90
C MET A 117 7.88 -12.04 5.64
N PHE A 118 8.17 -12.67 6.78
CA PHE A 118 9.36 -12.45 7.58
C PHE A 118 10.06 -13.79 7.85
N ILE A 119 11.37 -13.85 7.64
CA ILE A 119 12.14 -15.08 7.80
C ILE A 119 13.32 -14.84 8.71
N GLN A 120 13.45 -15.73 9.70
CA GLN A 120 14.59 -15.73 10.58
C GLN A 120 15.00 -17.14 10.99
N SER A 121 16.23 -17.52 10.65
CA SER A 121 16.83 -18.82 10.93
C SER A 121 16.02 -19.99 10.37
N THR A 122 15.17 -20.62 11.18
CA THR A 122 14.30 -21.73 10.76
C THR A 122 12.81 -21.44 10.94
N ASN A 123 12.49 -20.21 11.36
CA ASN A 123 11.13 -19.72 11.51
C ASN A 123 10.75 -18.89 10.27
N ILE A 124 9.61 -19.22 9.67
CA ILE A 124 9.00 -18.47 8.57
C ILE A 124 7.66 -17.98 9.08
N TYR A 125 7.46 -16.67 9.06
CA TYR A 125 6.21 -16.02 9.42
C TYR A 125 5.64 -15.44 8.14
N TYR A 126 4.41 -15.77 7.81
CA TYR A 126 3.79 -15.29 6.58
C TYR A 126 2.30 -15.05 6.76
N THR A 127 1.76 -14.23 5.85
CA THR A 127 0.38 -13.75 5.92
C THR A 127 -0.30 -13.90 4.57
N VAL A 128 -1.57 -14.33 4.58
CA VAL A 128 -2.40 -14.52 3.39
C VAL A 128 -3.77 -13.93 3.68
N GLY A 129 -4.10 -12.79 3.08
CA GLY A 129 -5.32 -12.05 3.39
C GLY A 129 -5.40 -11.72 4.89
N CYS A 130 -6.44 -12.23 5.56
CA CYS A 130 -6.68 -12.09 7.00
C CYS A 130 -6.05 -13.21 7.87
N MET A 131 -5.24 -14.09 7.28
CA MET A 131 -4.61 -15.23 7.97
C MET A 131 -3.13 -14.97 8.25
N TYR A 132 -2.71 -15.28 9.47
CA TYR A 132 -1.31 -15.36 9.88
C TYR A 132 -0.92 -16.82 10.12
N GLN A 133 0.28 -17.20 9.68
CA GLN A 133 0.86 -18.53 9.88
C GLN A 133 2.34 -18.44 10.26
N GLN A 134 2.75 -19.27 11.23
CA GLN A 134 4.16 -19.53 11.52
C GLN A 134 4.53 -20.97 11.17
N LEU A 135 5.66 -21.12 10.48
CA LEU A 135 6.35 -22.38 10.28
C LEU A 135 7.62 -22.40 11.12
N ARG A 136 7.84 -23.49 11.85
CA ARG A 136 9.13 -23.80 12.48
C ARG A 136 9.67 -25.09 11.90
N ASN A 137 10.83 -25.03 11.24
CA ASN A 137 11.40 -26.18 10.50
C ASN A 137 10.38 -26.79 9.50
N PHE A 138 9.65 -25.93 8.77
CA PHE A 138 8.61 -26.33 7.80
C PHE A 138 7.43 -27.10 8.39
N LYS A 139 7.22 -27.01 9.70
CA LYS A 139 6.01 -27.51 10.37
C LYS A 139 5.18 -26.35 10.87
N ASP A 140 3.88 -26.42 10.64
CA ASP A 140 2.91 -25.46 11.14
C ASP A 140 2.92 -25.43 12.68
N THR A 141 3.15 -24.25 13.26
CA THR A 141 3.20 -24.07 14.72
C THR A 141 2.17 -23.10 15.25
N GLU A 142 1.93 -22.00 14.54
CA GLU A 142 0.95 -20.99 14.93
C GLU A 142 0.07 -20.66 13.74
N PHE A 143 -1.21 -20.44 14.03
CA PHE A 143 -2.22 -19.97 13.07
C PHE A 143 -3.13 -18.98 13.78
N LEU A 144 -3.40 -17.85 13.14
CA LEU A 144 -4.38 -16.87 13.63
C LEU A 144 -5.22 -16.33 12.47
N LEU A 145 -6.51 -16.17 12.73
CA LEU A 145 -7.47 -15.60 11.81
C LEU A 145 -7.94 -14.26 12.34
N LEU A 146 -7.67 -13.17 11.63
CA LEU A 146 -8.04 -11.82 12.03
C LEU A 146 -9.34 -11.33 11.33
N PRO A 147 -9.97 -10.25 11.84
CA PRO A 147 -11.19 -9.70 11.25
C PRO A 147 -10.99 -9.07 9.86
N ASP A 148 -9.79 -8.56 9.58
CA ASP A 148 -9.46 -7.87 8.33
C ASP A 148 -8.07 -8.28 7.80
N ILE A 149 -7.76 -7.81 6.58
CA ILE A 149 -6.54 -8.13 5.83
C ILE A 149 -5.29 -7.65 6.57
N ILE A 150 -4.28 -8.50 6.62
CA ILE A 150 -2.95 -8.20 7.15
C ILE A 150 -2.09 -7.64 6.01
N THR A 151 -1.59 -6.41 6.19
CA THR A 151 -0.84 -5.67 5.17
C THR A 151 0.67 -5.83 5.32
N SER A 152 1.17 -5.95 6.55
CA SER A 152 2.60 -6.06 6.85
C SER A 152 2.83 -6.88 8.13
N ILE A 153 3.92 -7.64 8.13
CA ILE A 153 4.40 -8.38 9.31
C ILE A 153 5.81 -7.94 9.69
N TYR A 154 6.08 -7.82 10.98
CA TYR A 154 7.42 -7.65 11.53
C TYR A 154 7.57 -8.52 12.78
N VAL A 155 8.76 -9.04 13.05
CA VAL A 155 9.02 -9.85 14.25
C VAL A 155 10.13 -9.22 15.08
N ILE A 156 9.83 -8.95 16.35
CA ILE A 156 10.79 -8.47 17.35
C ILE A 156 11.38 -9.70 18.03
N ASN A 157 12.70 -9.90 17.85
CA ASN A 157 13.40 -11.05 18.41
C ASN A 157 14.42 -10.62 19.46
N ASN A 158 14.43 -11.36 20.59
CA ASN A 158 15.52 -11.46 21.56
C ASN A 158 16.33 -10.18 21.77
N ASP A 159 15.67 -9.17 22.31
CA ASP A 159 16.35 -8.15 23.10
C ASP A 159 16.53 -8.67 24.53
N ALA A 160 17.47 -8.08 25.28
CA ALA A 160 17.71 -8.36 26.70
C ALA A 160 16.45 -8.32 27.59
N THR A 161 15.33 -7.82 27.08
CA THR A 161 14.03 -7.62 27.75
C THR A 161 12.97 -8.69 27.43
N CYS A 162 13.09 -9.48 26.35
CA CYS A 162 12.04 -10.43 25.96
C CYS A 162 12.64 -11.71 25.35
N SER A 163 12.56 -12.81 26.09
CA SER A 163 13.10 -14.13 25.69
C SER A 163 12.28 -14.85 24.61
N ILE A 164 11.08 -14.35 24.32
CA ILE A 164 10.12 -14.93 23.38
C ILE A 164 9.89 -13.91 22.26
N PRO A 165 9.91 -14.33 20.98
CA PRO A 165 9.66 -13.44 19.85
C PRO A 165 8.23 -12.87 19.91
N LEU A 166 8.10 -11.57 19.64
CA LEU A 166 6.81 -10.90 19.49
C LEU A 166 6.55 -10.65 18.01
N VAL A 167 5.36 -11.02 17.54
CA VAL A 167 4.95 -10.81 16.15
C VAL A 167 4.06 -9.60 16.08
N VAL A 168 4.34 -8.70 15.14
CA VAL A 168 3.62 -7.44 14.94
C VAL A 168 2.93 -7.50 13.59
N LEU A 169 1.61 -7.36 13.59
CA LEU A 169 0.76 -7.42 12.41
C LEU A 169 0.08 -6.07 12.16
N ALA A 170 0.38 -5.44 11.03
CA ALA A 170 -0.38 -4.31 10.52
C ALA A 170 -1.65 -4.81 9.83
N CYS A 171 -2.80 -4.29 10.22
CA CYS A 171 -4.08 -4.72 9.69
C CYS A 171 -4.82 -3.56 9.01
N LYS A 172 -5.58 -3.86 7.95
CA LYS A 172 -6.21 -2.86 7.11
C LYS A 172 -7.24 -2.02 7.86
N ASP A 173 -7.84 -2.58 8.91
CA ASP A 173 -8.80 -1.99 9.83
C ASP A 173 -8.18 -0.97 10.82
N LYS A 174 -7.05 -0.33 10.48
CA LYS A 174 -6.40 0.76 11.28
C LYS A 174 -5.83 0.30 12.63
N LEU A 175 -5.61 -1.01 12.80
CA LEU A 175 -5.02 -1.58 14.00
C LEU A 175 -3.65 -2.19 13.72
N ILE A 176 -2.73 -2.02 14.68
CA ILE A 176 -1.50 -2.82 14.78
C ILE A 176 -1.68 -3.80 15.93
N ARG A 177 -1.56 -5.10 15.65
CA ARG A 177 -1.81 -6.19 16.58
C ARG A 177 -0.51 -6.88 16.98
N ILE A 178 -0.30 -7.07 18.28
CA ILE A 178 0.88 -7.75 18.83
C ILE A 178 0.49 -9.15 19.24
N LEU A 179 1.22 -10.16 18.74
CA LEU A 179 1.05 -11.56 19.11
C LEU A 179 2.26 -12.07 19.90
N LYS A 180 1.98 -13.02 20.79
CA LYS A 180 2.98 -13.83 21.48
C LYS A 180 2.52 -15.28 21.53
N ASN A 181 3.35 -16.19 21.03
CA ASN A 181 3.03 -17.62 20.93
C ASN A 181 1.69 -17.88 20.20
N GLY A 182 1.45 -17.16 19.10
CA GLY A 182 0.22 -17.28 18.30
C GLY A 182 -1.05 -16.65 18.92
N VAL A 183 -0.96 -16.04 20.10
CA VAL A 183 -2.11 -15.41 20.78
C VAL A 183 -2.02 -13.90 20.72
N LEU A 184 -3.15 -13.24 20.44
CA LEU A 184 -3.28 -11.78 20.46
C LEU A 184 -3.07 -11.25 21.89
N LEU A 185 -2.07 -10.38 22.06
CA LEU A 185 -1.76 -9.74 23.34
C LEU A 185 -2.44 -8.38 23.49
N CYS A 186 -2.19 -7.48 22.54
CA CYS A 186 -2.68 -6.11 22.60
C CYS A 186 -2.79 -5.51 21.20
N GLU A 187 -3.54 -4.42 21.10
CA GLU A 187 -3.84 -3.71 19.86
C GLU A 187 -3.50 -2.23 20.02
N LEU A 188 -3.00 -1.60 18.94
CA LEU A 188 -2.75 -0.17 18.85
C LEU A 188 -3.60 0.43 17.74
N GLU A 189 -4.44 1.40 18.10
CA GLU A 189 -5.19 2.21 17.13
C GLU A 189 -4.31 3.27 16.47
N ILE A 190 -4.39 3.33 15.14
CA ILE A 190 -3.67 4.26 14.28
C ILE A 190 -4.67 5.12 13.50
N SER A 191 -4.25 6.32 13.10
CA SER A 191 -5.10 7.29 12.38
C SER A 191 -5.56 6.82 11.00
N SER A 192 -4.84 5.86 10.41
CA SER A 192 -5.09 5.33 9.08
C SER A 192 -4.55 3.90 8.93
N SER A 193 -4.91 3.24 7.83
CA SER A 193 -4.57 1.84 7.58
C SER A 193 -3.04 1.66 7.48
N PRO A 194 -2.38 0.95 8.42
CA PRO A 194 -0.94 0.70 8.36
C PRO A 194 -0.62 -0.22 7.18
N VAL A 195 0.48 0.05 6.47
CA VAL A 195 0.86 -0.68 5.26
C VAL A 195 2.31 -1.14 5.24
N THR A 196 3.17 -0.53 6.05
CA THR A 196 4.55 -0.98 6.26
C THR A 196 4.93 -0.84 7.71
N ILE A 197 5.72 -1.78 8.22
CA ILE A 197 6.36 -1.73 9.54
C ILE A 197 7.86 -1.95 9.35
N ASN A 198 8.67 -1.09 9.94
CA ASN A 198 10.13 -1.23 9.94
C ASN A 198 10.72 -0.95 11.32
N ARG A 199 11.98 -1.34 11.51
CA ARG A 199 12.74 -1.05 12.72
C ARG A 199 12.88 0.46 12.91
N ALA A 200 12.77 0.94 14.14
CA ALA A 200 13.13 2.32 14.47
C ALA A 200 14.64 2.56 14.30
N HIS A 201 15.03 3.83 14.42
CA HIS A 201 16.43 4.25 14.40
C HIS A 201 17.27 3.43 15.40
N LYS A 202 18.53 3.11 15.04
CA LYS A 202 19.38 2.19 15.82
C LYS A 202 19.66 2.62 17.26
N SER A 203 19.49 3.91 17.56
CA SER A 203 19.59 4.44 18.93
C SER A 203 18.44 4.02 19.84
N TYR A 204 17.33 3.52 19.29
CA TYR A 204 16.24 2.94 20.05
C TYR A 204 16.47 1.44 20.28
N PRO A 205 16.01 0.90 21.43
CA PRO A 205 15.94 -0.53 21.64
C PRO A 205 15.08 -1.24 20.58
N SER A 206 15.24 -2.56 20.42
CA SER A 206 14.60 -3.32 19.34
C SER A 206 13.08 -3.39 19.41
N ASN A 207 12.50 -3.06 20.56
CA ASN A 207 11.06 -3.03 20.74
C ASN A 207 10.40 -1.71 20.27
N TYR A 208 11.18 -0.78 19.72
CA TYR A 208 10.69 0.40 19.04
C TYR A 208 10.61 0.14 17.55
N LEU A 209 9.43 0.38 16.99
CA LEU A 209 9.13 0.16 15.58
C LEU A 209 8.48 1.41 14.99
N MET A 210 8.61 1.55 13.69
CA MET A 210 7.94 2.58 12.92
C MET A 210 6.90 1.97 12.00
N TYR A 211 5.79 2.67 11.83
CA TYR A 211 4.75 2.31 10.87
C TYR A 211 4.57 3.42 9.84
N GLY A 212 4.14 3.04 8.63
CA GLY A 212 3.67 3.95 7.60
C GLY A 212 2.29 3.54 7.13
N THR A 213 1.43 4.51 6.80
CA THR A 213 0.02 4.29 6.49
C THR A 213 -0.33 4.58 5.02
N SER A 214 -1.54 4.17 4.61
CA SER A 214 -2.06 4.32 3.25
C SER A 214 -2.43 5.76 2.89
N GLU A 215 -2.61 6.63 3.89
CA GLU A 215 -2.91 8.05 3.74
C GLU A 215 -1.69 8.96 4.02
N GLY A 216 -0.51 8.42 4.30
CA GLY A 216 0.71 9.22 4.42
C GLY A 216 1.11 9.65 5.83
N TYR A 217 0.43 9.12 6.85
CA TYR A 217 0.88 9.19 8.24
C TYR A 217 1.99 8.16 8.49
N PHE A 218 3.00 8.54 9.25
CA PHE A 218 4.00 7.65 9.81
C PHE A 218 4.24 7.98 11.27
N GLY A 219 4.59 6.96 12.05
CA GLY A 219 4.77 7.15 13.48
C GLY A 219 5.74 6.16 14.08
N LEU A 220 6.12 6.45 15.32
CA LEU A 220 6.94 5.61 16.17
C LEU A 220 6.07 5.03 17.29
N PHE A 221 6.20 3.74 17.53
CA PHE A 221 5.52 3.05 18.62
C PHE A 221 6.48 2.11 19.34
N GLN A 222 6.18 1.86 20.60
CA GLN A 222 6.92 0.95 21.46
C GLN A 222 6.05 -0.23 21.83
N VAL A 223 6.64 -1.42 21.72
CA VAL A 223 6.04 -2.66 22.21
C VAL A 223 6.67 -3.01 23.55
N ILE A 224 5.86 -3.06 24.59
CA ILE A 224 6.25 -3.52 25.93
C ILE A 224 5.62 -4.91 26.12
N SER A 225 6.06 -5.68 27.12
CA SER A 225 5.64 -7.07 27.34
C SER A 225 4.13 -7.32 27.33
N GLU A 226 3.33 -6.33 27.73
CA GLU A 226 1.86 -6.43 27.83
C GLU A 226 1.11 -5.28 27.13
N ASN A 227 1.81 -4.20 26.76
CA ASN A 227 1.18 -2.99 26.23
C ASN A 227 1.92 -2.49 24.99
N VAL A 228 1.19 -1.78 24.15
CA VAL A 228 1.72 -1.10 22.97
C VAL A 228 1.34 0.38 23.04
N THR A 229 2.31 1.26 22.83
CA THR A 229 2.09 2.72 22.95
C THR A 229 2.65 3.46 21.75
N ARG A 230 1.84 4.35 21.17
CA ARG A 230 2.29 5.29 20.15
C ARG A 230 3.04 6.43 20.83
N ILE A 231 4.26 6.70 20.39
CA ILE A 231 5.13 7.76 20.94
C ILE A 231 4.84 9.07 20.22
N TRP A 232 4.85 9.04 18.89
CA TRP A 232 4.52 10.18 18.06
C TRP A 232 4.01 9.73 16.70
N GLU A 233 3.27 10.62 16.06
CA GLU A 233 2.80 10.47 14.68
C GLU A 233 3.06 11.78 13.94
N ALA A 234 3.49 11.66 12.69
CA ALA A 234 3.73 12.77 11.78
C ALA A 234 3.06 12.46 10.43
N SER A 235 2.81 13.51 9.66
CA SER A 235 2.29 13.42 8.29
C SER A 235 3.10 14.30 7.36
N SER A 236 3.06 13.97 6.07
CA SER A 236 3.63 14.85 5.04
C SER A 236 2.88 16.17 5.00
N LYS A 237 3.63 17.26 4.78
CA LYS A 237 3.05 18.61 4.55
C LYS A 237 2.42 18.75 3.17
N PHE A 238 2.66 17.80 2.27
CA PHE A 238 2.35 17.92 0.85
C PHE A 238 1.18 17.01 0.43
N GLY A 239 0.29 16.70 1.37
CA GLY A 239 -0.93 15.94 1.15
C GLY A 239 -0.82 14.43 1.43
N THR A 240 -1.90 13.72 1.16
CA THR A 240 -2.04 12.30 1.47
C THR A 240 -1.55 11.43 0.32
N SER A 241 -0.63 10.52 0.62
CA SER A 241 -0.13 9.50 -0.31
C SER A 241 0.33 8.30 0.50
N GLU A 242 0.20 7.11 -0.06
CA GLU A 242 0.60 5.90 0.65
C GLU A 242 2.11 5.81 0.80
N ILE A 243 2.53 5.48 2.03
CA ILE A 243 3.93 5.24 2.36
C ILE A 243 4.33 3.87 1.84
N LEU A 244 5.36 3.87 1.00
CA LEU A 244 5.95 2.70 0.40
C LEU A 244 6.97 2.06 1.34
N SER A 245 7.95 2.85 1.81
CA SER A 245 9.02 2.39 2.69
C SER A 245 9.47 3.46 3.68
N LEU A 246 9.99 2.98 4.81
CA LEU A 246 10.57 3.77 5.89
C LEU A 246 11.95 3.19 6.21
N GLU A 247 13.03 3.94 5.99
CA GLU A 247 14.39 3.43 6.23
C GLU A 247 15.27 4.48 6.91
N HIS A 248 16.16 4.04 7.79
CA HIS A 248 17.20 4.89 8.36
C HIS A 248 18.52 4.60 7.66
N TYR A 249 19.14 5.64 7.13
CA TYR A 249 20.45 5.52 6.50
C TYR A 249 21.24 6.82 6.61
N ASP A 250 22.56 6.70 6.72
CA ASP A 250 23.46 7.85 6.70
C ASP A 250 23.70 8.31 5.25
N MET A 251 22.94 9.32 4.83
CA MET A 251 23.06 9.95 3.52
C MET A 251 24.01 11.16 3.52
N LEU A 252 24.50 11.60 4.69
CA LEU A 252 25.27 12.84 4.84
C LEU A 252 26.77 12.60 4.88
N ASN A 253 27.18 11.38 5.21
CA ASN A 253 28.58 10.99 5.31
C ASN A 253 29.13 10.51 3.96
N TYR A 254 29.68 11.45 3.18
CA TYR A 254 30.43 11.18 1.95
C TYR A 254 31.82 11.85 2.03
N ASP A 255 32.81 11.29 1.33
CA ASP A 255 34.25 11.54 1.56
C ASP A 255 34.71 13.01 1.49
N ASN A 256 33.97 13.92 0.84
CA ASN A 256 34.32 15.34 0.83
C ASN A 256 34.31 15.98 2.23
N ASN A 257 33.63 15.38 3.22
CA ASN A 257 33.64 15.84 4.61
C ASN A 257 34.81 15.31 5.46
N LYS A 258 35.60 14.33 4.98
CA LYS A 258 36.71 13.75 5.77
C LYS A 258 37.98 14.60 5.77
N ASN A 259 38.06 15.64 4.95
CA ASN A 259 39.29 16.43 4.83
C ASN A 259 39.51 17.45 5.97
N ASN A 260 38.64 17.53 6.98
CA ASN A 260 38.73 18.56 8.04
C ASN A 260 38.67 18.05 9.49
N SER A 261 38.80 16.74 9.75
CA SER A 261 38.91 16.26 11.14
C SER A 261 39.92 15.13 11.25
N ASN A 262 41.12 15.47 11.72
CA ASN A 262 42.13 14.52 12.21
C ASN A 262 41.80 14.02 13.63
N ASP A 263 40.51 13.96 14.00
CA ASP A 263 40.10 13.45 15.30
C ASP A 263 39.55 12.04 15.14
N ASP A 264 40.26 11.13 15.80
CA ASP A 264 39.98 9.71 15.94
C ASP A 264 38.52 9.41 16.32
N ASP A 265 37.96 8.39 15.69
CA ASP A 265 36.97 7.45 16.24
C ASP A 265 35.81 8.01 17.10
N SER A 266 35.03 8.95 16.54
CA SER A 266 33.63 9.12 16.98
C SER A 266 32.67 8.69 15.87
N GLU A 267 32.02 7.54 16.08
CA GLU A 267 30.93 6.97 15.26
C GLU A 267 29.65 7.84 15.31
N ASN A 268 29.74 9.14 15.05
CA ASN A 268 28.55 9.99 14.86
C ASN A 268 28.02 9.82 13.44
N THR A 269 27.50 8.64 13.13
CA THR A 269 26.66 8.44 11.94
C THR A 269 25.29 9.07 12.22
N GLU A 270 25.05 10.26 11.69
CA GLU A 270 23.72 10.89 11.68
C GLU A 270 22.83 10.17 10.64
N GLU A 271 22.25 9.04 11.01
CA GLU A 271 21.24 8.40 10.16
C GLU A 271 20.00 9.30 10.08
N ILE A 272 19.55 9.54 8.86
CA ILE A 272 18.32 10.28 8.60
C ILE A 272 17.19 9.29 8.30
N LEU A 273 15.97 9.69 8.62
CA LEU A 273 14.78 8.93 8.27
C LEU A 273 14.39 9.25 6.82
N ILE A 274 14.26 8.21 6.01
CA ILE A 274 13.85 8.26 4.60
C ILE A 274 12.42 7.75 4.53
N VAL A 275 11.51 8.60 4.09
CA VAL A 275 10.10 8.27 3.88
C VAL A 275 9.82 8.33 2.39
N ALA A 276 9.60 7.16 1.77
CA ALA A 276 9.26 7.06 0.37
C ALA A 276 7.77 6.81 0.19
N PHE A 277 7.17 7.47 -0.80
CA PHE A 277 5.76 7.35 -1.14
C PHE A 277 5.59 6.63 -2.48
N THR A 278 4.51 5.86 -2.61
CA THR A 278 4.13 5.18 -3.86
C THR A 278 3.95 6.16 -5.03
N SER A 279 3.52 7.39 -4.74
CA SER A 279 3.31 8.46 -5.73
C SER A 279 4.58 9.02 -6.37
N GLY A 280 5.77 8.59 -5.92
CA GLY A 280 7.06 9.09 -6.41
C GLY A 280 7.69 10.19 -5.55
N ARG A 281 7.01 10.64 -4.50
CA ARG A 281 7.60 11.56 -3.52
C ARG A 281 8.56 10.81 -2.59
N ILE A 282 9.69 11.43 -2.26
CA ILE A 282 10.64 10.94 -1.27
C ILE A 282 11.02 12.10 -0.36
N GLU A 283 10.88 11.90 0.93
CA GLU A 283 11.14 12.89 1.97
C GLU A 283 12.23 12.39 2.92
N LEU A 284 13.12 13.30 3.30
CA LEU A 284 14.23 13.04 4.20
C LEU A 284 14.04 13.85 5.48
N TYR A 285 14.08 13.17 6.63
CA TYR A 285 13.82 13.76 7.94
C TYR A 285 15.05 13.62 8.86
N LYS A 286 15.43 14.73 9.49
CA LYS A 286 16.36 14.74 10.62
C LYS A 286 15.60 14.69 11.94
N TYR A 287 16.20 14.18 12.99
CA TYR A 287 15.60 14.24 14.32
C TYR A 287 15.98 15.53 15.04
N ASP A 288 15.02 16.16 15.72
CA ASP A 288 15.27 17.28 16.61
C ASP A 288 15.83 16.83 17.98
N GLN A 289 16.04 17.77 18.88
CA GLN A 289 16.54 17.49 20.23
C GLN A 289 15.61 16.59 21.05
N HIS A 290 14.32 16.57 20.72
CA HIS A 290 13.29 15.75 21.34
C HIS A 290 13.01 14.44 20.58
N LYS A 291 13.82 14.13 19.56
CA LYS A 291 13.68 12.98 18.66
C LYS A 291 12.40 12.96 17.82
N TYR A 292 11.83 14.12 17.53
CA TYR A 292 10.78 14.28 16.52
C TYR A 292 11.38 14.49 15.13
N PRO A 293 10.75 13.92 14.08
CA PRO A 293 11.23 14.09 12.72
C PRO A 293 10.94 15.50 12.17
N LEU A 294 11.98 16.16 11.65
CA LEU A 294 11.96 17.44 10.97
C LEU A 294 12.35 17.25 9.50
N LEU A 295 11.47 17.67 8.59
CA LEU A 295 11.73 17.58 7.16
C LEU A 295 12.97 18.40 6.77
N MET A 296 13.94 17.72 6.17
CA MET A 296 15.20 18.30 5.69
C MET A 296 15.19 18.51 4.18
N TYR A 297 14.67 17.54 3.42
CA TYR A 297 14.71 17.54 1.95
C TYR A 297 13.52 16.76 1.38
N GLU A 298 13.04 17.20 0.21
CA GLU A 298 12.00 16.54 -0.56
C GLU A 298 12.45 16.43 -2.02
N THR A 299 12.11 15.32 -2.67
CA THR A 299 12.16 15.19 -4.13
C THR A 299 10.92 14.45 -4.63
N LYS A 300 10.41 14.83 -5.81
CA LYS A 300 9.29 14.15 -6.50
C LYS A 300 9.82 13.59 -7.80
N VAL A 301 9.73 12.26 -7.96
CA VAL A 301 9.91 11.60 -9.25
C VAL A 301 8.55 11.36 -9.89
N ASN A 302 8.47 11.46 -11.22
CA ASN A 302 7.22 11.27 -11.96
C ASN A 302 6.98 9.78 -12.28
N TYR A 303 7.22 8.90 -11.30
CA TYR A 303 7.06 7.45 -11.44
C TYR A 303 6.35 6.88 -10.21
N HIS A 304 5.52 5.85 -10.41
CA HIS A 304 5.07 5.04 -9.29
C HIS A 304 6.19 4.16 -8.78
N LEU A 305 6.53 4.31 -7.51
CA LEU A 305 7.60 3.57 -6.88
C LEU A 305 7.07 2.29 -6.26
N THR A 306 7.69 1.17 -6.57
CA THR A 306 7.38 -0.14 -6.00
C THR A 306 8.37 -0.56 -4.93
N SER A 307 9.58 -0.01 -4.93
CA SER A 307 10.57 -0.17 -3.86
C SER A 307 11.56 1.00 -3.83
N VAL A 308 11.89 1.46 -2.63
CA VAL A 308 12.97 2.43 -2.39
C VAL A 308 13.84 1.91 -1.26
N MET A 309 15.15 1.90 -1.48
CA MET A 309 16.15 1.48 -0.50
C MET A 309 17.34 2.43 -0.51
N ALA A 310 17.97 2.61 0.64
CA ALA A 310 19.16 3.45 0.78
C ALA A 310 20.44 2.61 0.85
N GLY A 311 21.49 3.08 0.19
CA GLY A 311 22.77 2.40 0.25
C GLY A 311 23.85 3.01 -0.61
N ARG A 312 25.01 2.36 -0.63
CA ARG A 312 26.09 2.64 -1.57
C ARG A 312 26.13 1.52 -2.59
N PHE A 313 25.66 1.77 -3.82
CA PHE A 313 25.55 0.75 -4.86
C PHE A 313 26.47 1.03 -6.06
N SER A 314 26.31 2.16 -6.76
CA SER A 314 27.17 2.55 -7.88
C SER A 314 28.58 2.93 -7.42
N ASN A 315 28.65 3.88 -6.50
CA ASN A 315 29.87 4.43 -5.91
C ASN A 315 29.93 4.11 -4.42
N VAL A 316 31.09 3.66 -3.93
CA VAL A 316 31.27 3.31 -2.52
C VAL A 316 31.35 4.56 -1.64
N ASN A 317 31.75 5.70 -2.19
CA ASN A 317 32.00 6.90 -1.41
C ASN A 317 30.75 7.79 -1.27
N TYR A 318 29.78 7.61 -2.17
CA TYR A 318 28.57 8.44 -2.23
C TYR A 318 27.34 7.57 -1.99
N PRO A 319 26.57 7.82 -0.92
CA PRO A 319 25.30 7.15 -0.71
C PRO A 319 24.26 7.59 -1.74
N GLU A 320 23.32 6.68 -2.04
CA GLU A 320 22.26 6.87 -3.02
C GLU A 320 20.97 6.16 -2.59
N LEU A 321 19.84 6.66 -3.08
CA LEU A 321 18.54 6.00 -2.95
C LEU A 321 18.26 5.21 -4.22
N LEU A 322 18.19 3.89 -4.12
CA LEU A 322 17.80 3.01 -5.22
C LEU A 322 16.28 2.95 -5.31
N CYS A 323 15.76 3.39 -6.44
CA CYS A 323 14.34 3.47 -6.74
C CYS A 323 13.99 2.48 -7.86
N ILE A 324 12.94 1.70 -7.63
CA ILE A 324 12.37 0.76 -8.60
C ILE A 324 10.93 1.20 -8.87
N THR A 325 10.55 1.26 -10.16
CA THR A 325 9.21 1.67 -10.58
C THR A 325 8.31 0.48 -10.92
N TYR A 326 7.00 0.72 -10.95
CA TYR A 326 6.02 -0.26 -11.43
C TYR A 326 6.33 -0.78 -12.84
N THR A 327 6.80 0.10 -13.74
CA THR A 327 7.20 -0.26 -15.11
C THR A 327 8.53 -1.00 -15.21
N GLY A 328 9.23 -1.21 -14.09
CA GLY A 328 10.50 -1.93 -14.04
C GLY A 328 11.75 -1.08 -14.23
N LEU A 329 11.63 0.24 -14.22
CA LEU A 329 12.79 1.13 -14.29
C LEU A 329 13.56 1.08 -12.97
N VAL A 330 14.87 0.84 -13.05
CA VAL A 330 15.80 0.84 -11.91
C VAL A 330 16.72 2.05 -12.04
N PHE A 331 16.65 2.96 -11.08
CA PHE A 331 17.46 4.18 -11.07
C PHE A 331 17.92 4.53 -9.65
N GLY A 332 18.97 5.34 -9.55
CA GLY A 332 19.52 5.87 -8.31
C GLY A 332 19.28 7.36 -8.19
N LEU A 333 19.10 7.83 -6.96
CA LEU A 333 19.18 9.24 -6.58
C LEU A 333 20.45 9.39 -5.74
N THR A 334 21.56 9.79 -6.38
CA THR A 334 22.90 9.78 -5.79
C THR A 334 23.30 11.15 -5.23
N THR A 335 24.08 11.14 -4.15
CA THR A 335 24.74 12.33 -3.59
C THR A 335 26.01 12.72 -4.37
N GLN A 336 26.44 11.90 -5.34
CA GLN A 336 27.61 12.20 -6.14
C GLN A 336 27.40 13.50 -6.95
N PRO A 337 28.26 14.51 -6.80
CA PRO A 337 28.08 15.78 -7.51
C PRO A 337 28.25 15.55 -9.02
N ILE A 338 27.37 16.17 -9.81
CA ILE A 338 27.57 16.29 -11.26
C ILE A 338 28.73 17.27 -11.45
N ARG A 339 29.94 16.76 -11.68
CA ARG A 339 31.06 17.60 -12.08
C ARG A 339 30.78 18.16 -13.47
N LYS A 340 30.41 19.45 -13.55
CA LYS A 340 30.61 20.25 -14.76
C LYS A 340 32.08 20.62 -14.79
N GLU A 341 32.93 19.76 -15.33
CA GLU A 341 34.30 20.15 -15.61
C GLU A 341 34.28 21.10 -16.82
N THR A 342 34.09 22.40 -16.56
CA THR A 342 34.43 23.45 -17.54
C THR A 342 35.94 23.55 -17.64
N PHE A 343 36.58 22.55 -18.24
CA PHE A 343 37.90 22.75 -18.83
C PHE A 343 37.66 23.23 -20.26
N PHE A 344 37.90 24.52 -20.49
CA PHE A 344 37.98 25.08 -21.82
C PHE A 344 38.99 24.24 -22.63
N ASP A 345 38.56 23.74 -23.80
CA ASP A 345 39.33 23.04 -24.85
C ASP A 345 39.46 21.50 -24.85
N GLN A 346 38.64 20.74 -24.11
CA GLN A 346 38.42 19.32 -24.42
C GLN A 346 36.92 18.98 -24.47
N PRO A 347 36.45 18.18 -25.46
CA PRO A 347 35.06 17.74 -25.48
C PRO A 347 34.78 16.94 -24.21
N ASP A 348 33.71 17.31 -23.50
CA ASP A 348 33.35 16.69 -22.23
C ASP A 348 33.19 15.18 -22.44
N VAL A 349 34.00 14.38 -21.74
CA VAL A 349 33.98 12.92 -21.84
C VAL A 349 32.58 12.37 -21.52
N MET A 350 31.82 13.07 -20.68
CA MET A 350 30.43 12.73 -20.36
C MET A 350 29.48 13.00 -21.53
N GLU A 351 29.70 14.08 -22.29
CA GLU A 351 28.93 14.43 -23.48
C GLU A 351 29.21 13.46 -24.64
N LEU A 352 30.46 13.05 -24.84
CA LEU A 352 30.82 12.00 -25.80
C LEU A 352 30.19 10.65 -25.46
N GLN A 353 30.15 10.27 -24.18
CA GLN A 353 29.46 9.07 -23.72
C GLN A 353 27.95 9.17 -23.90
N PHE A 354 27.38 10.36 -23.72
CA PHE A 354 25.97 10.63 -23.96
C PHE A 354 25.64 10.49 -25.45
N MET A 355 26.40 11.13 -26.34
CA MET A 355 26.20 11.04 -27.79
C MET A 355 26.30 9.60 -28.28
N SER A 356 27.31 8.84 -27.85
CA SER A 356 27.44 7.43 -28.21
C SER A 356 26.26 6.56 -27.74
N LYS A 357 25.67 6.87 -26.58
CA LYS A 357 24.45 6.18 -26.11
C LYS A 357 23.24 6.56 -26.97
N VAL A 358 23.10 7.83 -27.34
CA VAL A 358 22.02 8.33 -28.20
C VAL A 358 22.08 7.67 -29.58
N ASP A 359 23.28 7.55 -30.17
CA ASP A 359 23.45 6.92 -31.48
C ASP A 359 23.05 5.44 -31.46
N LYS A 360 23.49 4.70 -30.43
CA LYS A 360 23.10 3.29 -30.24
C LYS A 360 21.59 3.13 -30.04
N LEU A 361 20.97 4.03 -29.28
CA LEU A 361 19.52 4.02 -29.08
C LEU A 361 18.77 4.31 -30.39
N ASN A 362 19.25 5.24 -31.21
CA ASN A 362 18.64 5.53 -32.51
C ASN A 362 18.73 4.33 -33.47
N GLU A 363 19.87 3.62 -33.48
CA GLU A 363 20.04 2.39 -34.24
C GLU A 363 19.09 1.28 -33.76
N GLU A 364 18.95 1.13 -32.43
CA GLU A 364 18.03 0.17 -31.83
C GLU A 364 16.56 0.51 -32.14
N ILE A 365 16.17 1.77 -32.07
CA ILE A 365 14.83 2.25 -32.45
C ILE A 365 14.54 1.92 -33.91
N SER A 366 15.45 2.24 -34.83
CA SER A 366 15.24 1.96 -36.26
C SER A 366 15.10 0.45 -36.54
N ASN A 367 15.93 -0.37 -35.89
CA ASN A 367 15.83 -1.83 -36.00
C ASN A 367 14.51 -2.37 -35.45
N LEU A 368 14.06 -1.87 -34.29
CA LEU A 368 12.78 -2.26 -33.68
C LEU A 368 11.58 -1.80 -34.52
N GLU A 369 11.63 -0.59 -35.09
CA GLU A 369 10.58 -0.09 -35.99
C GLU A 369 10.46 -0.96 -37.24
N ASN A 370 11.58 -1.34 -37.85
CA ASN A 370 11.59 -2.25 -39.00
C ASN A 370 11.01 -3.63 -38.64
N GLN A 371 11.41 -4.20 -37.49
CA GLN A 371 10.85 -5.48 -37.02
C GLN A 371 9.34 -5.36 -36.74
N LEU A 372 8.90 -4.26 -36.13
CA LEU A 372 7.50 -4.02 -35.81
C LEU A 372 6.65 -3.86 -37.08
N GLN A 373 7.16 -3.22 -38.13
CA GLN A 373 6.49 -3.14 -39.43
C GLN A 373 6.33 -4.52 -40.08
N LEU A 374 7.37 -5.34 -40.08
CA LEU A 374 7.32 -6.71 -40.59
C LEU A 374 6.31 -7.57 -39.81
N MET A 375 6.32 -7.48 -38.47
CA MET A 375 5.36 -8.19 -37.63
C MET A 375 3.92 -7.73 -37.86
N LYS A 376 3.67 -6.42 -38.05
CA LYS A 376 2.34 -5.90 -38.38
C LYS A 376 1.77 -6.46 -39.68
N LEU A 377 2.61 -6.65 -40.71
CA LEU A 377 2.18 -7.24 -41.98
C LEU A 377 1.72 -8.70 -41.78
N ASN A 378 2.48 -9.49 -41.02
CA ASN A 378 2.11 -10.86 -40.68
C ASN A 378 0.87 -10.92 -39.78
N GLN A 379 0.77 -10.01 -38.81
CA GLN A 379 -0.34 -9.97 -37.85
C GLN A 379 -1.68 -9.65 -38.50
N LYS A 380 -1.72 -8.75 -39.50
CA LYS A 380 -2.94 -8.48 -40.29
C LYS A 380 -3.51 -9.71 -41.00
N GLN A 381 -2.69 -10.71 -41.29
CA GLN A 381 -3.15 -11.97 -41.85
C GLN A 381 -3.76 -12.87 -40.75
N ILE A 382 -3.12 -12.94 -39.57
CA ILE A 382 -3.57 -13.73 -38.42
C ILE A 382 -4.88 -13.18 -37.81
N GLU A 383 -5.04 -11.86 -37.74
CA GLU A 383 -6.24 -11.18 -37.20
C GLU A 383 -7.53 -11.54 -37.95
N LYS A 384 -7.45 -12.01 -39.20
CA LYS A 384 -8.63 -12.44 -39.97
C LYS A 384 -9.16 -13.82 -39.55
N GLU A 385 -8.32 -14.64 -38.91
CA GLU A 385 -8.62 -16.04 -38.59
C GLU A 385 -8.70 -16.30 -37.08
N GLN A 386 -8.07 -15.47 -36.23
CA GLN A 386 -7.95 -15.71 -34.79
C GLN A 386 -8.28 -14.48 -33.95
N ILE A 387 -8.95 -14.70 -32.81
CA ILE A 387 -9.17 -13.69 -31.77
C ILE A 387 -7.96 -13.68 -30.84
N ILE A 388 -7.25 -12.55 -30.78
CA ILE A 388 -6.09 -12.37 -29.90
C ILE A 388 -6.55 -11.72 -28.59
N LEU A 389 -6.44 -12.44 -27.47
CA LEU A 389 -6.56 -11.83 -26.14
C LEU A 389 -5.23 -11.21 -25.74
N ILE A 390 -5.22 -9.90 -25.48
CA ILE A 390 -4.08 -9.20 -24.92
C ILE A 390 -4.32 -9.07 -23.40
N PRO A 391 -3.50 -9.73 -22.56
CA PRO A 391 -3.60 -9.54 -21.12
C PRO A 391 -3.16 -8.11 -20.78
N LEU A 392 -4.11 -7.26 -20.38
CA LEU A 392 -3.81 -5.92 -19.87
C LEU A 392 -3.73 -5.97 -18.34
N GLU A 393 -2.49 -5.93 -17.85
CA GLU A 393 -2.22 -5.68 -16.43
C GLU A 393 -2.47 -4.21 -16.13
N LEU A 394 -3.28 -3.97 -15.10
CA LEU A 394 -3.70 -2.65 -14.65
C LEU A 394 -3.75 -2.73 -13.13
N ASP A 395 -3.09 -1.78 -12.50
CA ASP A 395 -3.18 -1.55 -11.06
C ASP A 395 -4.04 -0.32 -10.80
N TYR A 396 -4.82 -0.35 -9.72
CA TYR A 396 -5.61 0.81 -9.32
C TYR A 396 -5.81 0.85 -7.82
N LYS A 397 -5.91 2.09 -7.31
CA LYS A 397 -6.21 2.36 -5.90
C LYS A 397 -7.43 3.28 -5.82
N PHE A 398 -8.45 2.82 -5.10
CA PHE A 398 -9.65 3.59 -4.81
C PHE A 398 -9.74 3.86 -3.31
N TYR A 399 -9.81 5.13 -2.91
CA TYR A 399 -9.89 5.53 -1.51
C TYR A 399 -10.63 6.86 -1.33
N LEU A 400 -11.06 7.13 -0.11
CA LEU A 400 -11.72 8.38 0.26
C LEU A 400 -10.71 9.33 0.91
N ASN A 401 -10.46 10.48 0.30
CA ASN A 401 -9.61 11.50 0.89
C ASN A 401 -10.40 12.31 1.93
N LYS A 402 -10.05 12.14 3.21
CA LYS A 402 -10.72 12.77 4.36
C LYS A 402 -10.61 14.29 4.38
N ASP A 403 -9.50 14.84 3.91
CA ASP A 403 -9.24 16.29 3.96
C ASP A 403 -10.07 17.04 2.93
N LEU A 404 -10.20 16.45 1.73
CA LEU A 404 -10.96 17.04 0.63
C LEU A 404 -12.43 16.60 0.60
N SER A 405 -12.79 15.54 1.35
CA SER A 405 -14.11 14.88 1.28
C SER A 405 -14.46 14.45 -0.16
N VAL A 406 -13.49 13.83 -0.84
CA VAL A 406 -13.55 13.44 -2.26
C VAL A 406 -12.97 12.04 -2.41
N TYR A 407 -13.58 11.22 -3.28
CA TYR A 407 -13.02 9.94 -3.67
C TYR A 407 -11.91 10.11 -4.70
N CYS A 408 -10.80 9.44 -4.47
CA CYS A 408 -9.66 9.39 -5.37
C CYS A 408 -9.54 7.98 -5.98
N LEU A 409 -9.42 7.92 -7.29
CA LEU A 409 -9.09 6.72 -8.05
C LEU A 409 -7.79 6.96 -8.82
N ASN A 410 -6.74 6.27 -8.41
CA ASN A 410 -5.45 6.28 -9.09
C ASN A 410 -5.37 5.02 -9.97
N ILE A 411 -5.06 5.20 -11.24
CA ILE A 411 -4.97 4.13 -12.23
C ILE A 411 -3.56 4.10 -12.78
N GLU A 412 -3.00 2.91 -12.93
CA GLU A 412 -1.69 2.72 -13.54
C GLU A 412 -1.66 1.52 -14.49
N THR A 413 -1.01 1.73 -15.63
CA THR A 413 -0.88 0.75 -16.70
C THR A 413 0.56 0.64 -17.17
N GLN A 414 0.94 -0.54 -17.66
CA GLN A 414 2.28 -0.79 -18.21
C GLN A 414 2.49 -0.08 -19.55
N ILE A 415 1.40 0.09 -20.29
CA ILE A 415 1.33 0.72 -21.61
C ILE A 415 0.66 2.08 -21.42
N PRO A 416 1.09 3.14 -22.12
CA PRO A 416 0.43 4.44 -22.07
C PRO A 416 -1.07 4.34 -22.35
N ILE A 417 -1.86 5.18 -21.71
CA ILE A 417 -3.32 5.25 -21.83
C ILE A 417 -3.66 6.12 -23.04
N ASP A 418 -4.61 5.67 -23.88
CA ASP A 418 -5.16 6.49 -24.97
C ASP A 418 -6.36 7.29 -24.46
N HIS A 419 -7.36 6.60 -23.90
CA HIS A 419 -8.53 7.24 -23.31
C HIS A 419 -9.14 6.42 -22.17
N ILE A 420 -9.90 7.09 -21.33
CA ILE A 420 -10.64 6.52 -20.20
C ILE A 420 -12.11 6.92 -20.32
N LEU A 421 -13.01 5.96 -20.24
CA LEU A 421 -14.45 6.23 -20.15
C LEU A 421 -14.93 5.97 -18.72
N ILE A 422 -15.71 6.91 -18.19
CA ILE A 422 -16.36 6.81 -16.90
C ILE A 422 -17.87 6.73 -17.15
N GLN A 423 -18.47 5.64 -16.67
CA GLN A 423 -19.91 5.43 -16.65
C GLN A 423 -20.36 5.29 -15.20
N SER A 424 -21.38 6.02 -14.80
CA SER A 424 -21.97 5.89 -13.46
C SER A 424 -23.48 5.77 -13.56
N ASN A 425 -24.06 4.89 -12.73
CA ASN A 425 -25.52 4.82 -12.53
C ASN A 425 -25.99 5.65 -11.31
N CYS A 426 -25.07 6.25 -10.57
CA CYS A 426 -25.35 7.17 -9.47
C CYS A 426 -24.80 8.57 -9.78
N PRO A 427 -25.45 9.65 -9.31
CA PRO A 427 -24.94 11.00 -9.51
C PRO A 427 -23.61 11.16 -8.79
N ILE A 428 -22.57 11.53 -9.56
CA ILE A 428 -21.23 11.85 -9.05
C ILE A 428 -20.76 13.15 -9.71
N ASP A 429 -20.02 13.96 -8.95
CA ASP A 429 -19.43 15.20 -9.42
C ASP A 429 -17.94 14.98 -9.66
N LEU A 430 -17.49 15.03 -10.92
CA LEU A 430 -16.08 14.90 -11.29
C LEU A 430 -15.34 16.24 -11.06
N PHE A 431 -14.11 16.17 -10.55
CA PHE A 431 -13.22 17.32 -10.40
C PHE A 431 -12.09 17.30 -11.43
N ASP A 432 -11.75 18.48 -11.93
CA ASP A 432 -10.56 18.67 -12.76
C ASP A 432 -9.32 18.74 -11.86
N ILE A 433 -8.31 17.95 -12.20
CA ILE A 433 -7.02 17.88 -11.50
C ILE A 433 -5.99 18.63 -12.36
N GLU A 434 -5.34 19.65 -11.81
CA GLU A 434 -4.39 20.50 -12.56
C GLU A 434 -3.19 19.73 -13.15
N GLU A 435 -2.74 18.67 -12.47
CA GLU A 435 -1.65 17.81 -12.98
C GLU A 435 -2.08 16.96 -14.20
N ASN A 436 -3.39 16.87 -14.47
CA ASN A 436 -3.92 16.05 -15.56
C ASN A 436 -3.99 16.84 -16.86
N THR A 437 -3.33 16.31 -17.90
CA THR A 437 -3.27 16.93 -19.23
C THR A 437 -4.32 16.37 -20.21
N ALA A 438 -5.21 15.49 -19.74
CA ALA A 438 -6.25 14.92 -20.58
C ALA A 438 -7.41 15.88 -20.82
N VAL A 439 -8.01 15.77 -22.01
CA VAL A 439 -9.21 16.52 -22.38
C VAL A 439 -10.44 15.72 -21.94
N SER A 440 -11.30 16.34 -21.13
CA SER A 440 -12.58 15.76 -20.70
C SER A 440 -13.70 16.12 -21.68
N SER A 441 -14.62 15.17 -21.89
CA SER A 441 -15.84 15.37 -22.66
C SER A 441 -16.98 14.58 -22.01
N SER A 442 -18.05 15.27 -21.64
CA SER A 442 -19.23 14.64 -21.03
C SER A 442 -20.32 14.49 -22.08
N SER A 443 -20.89 13.28 -22.15
CA SER A 443 -21.99 12.97 -23.06
C SER A 443 -23.32 13.16 -22.35
N GLU A 444 -24.35 13.57 -23.08
CA GLU A 444 -25.71 13.65 -22.54
C GLU A 444 -26.24 12.23 -22.23
N CYS A 445 -26.68 12.02 -21.00
CA CYS A 445 -27.28 10.76 -20.57
C CYS A 445 -28.78 10.74 -20.89
N THR A 446 -29.27 9.70 -21.55
CA THR A 446 -30.72 9.49 -21.70
C THR A 446 -31.29 8.80 -20.45
N LYS A 447 -32.54 9.11 -20.10
CA LYS A 447 -33.18 8.56 -18.89
C LYS A 447 -33.43 7.04 -18.96
N ASP A 448 -33.52 6.49 -20.17
CA ASP A 448 -33.82 5.07 -20.39
C ASP A 448 -32.57 4.18 -20.23
N ASP A 449 -31.37 4.74 -20.40
CA ASP A 449 -30.11 3.97 -20.34
C ASP A 449 -29.67 3.63 -18.90
N GLY A 450 -30.31 4.21 -17.87
CA GLY A 450 -29.94 4.02 -16.47
C GLY A 450 -28.58 4.64 -16.08
N ASN A 451 -28.02 5.50 -16.95
CA ASN A 451 -26.77 6.20 -16.71
C ASN A 451 -27.03 7.58 -16.10
N ALA A 452 -26.38 7.89 -14.99
CA ALA A 452 -26.35 9.21 -14.40
C ALA A 452 -25.22 10.08 -14.98
N LEU A 453 -24.09 9.47 -15.33
CA LEU A 453 -22.93 10.17 -15.89
C LEU A 453 -22.22 9.32 -16.96
N LEU A 454 -21.86 9.96 -18.07
CA LEU A 454 -20.97 9.43 -19.10
C LEU A 454 -19.91 10.48 -19.42
N THR A 455 -18.64 10.19 -19.13
CA THR A 455 -17.53 11.13 -19.40
C THR A 455 -16.34 10.39 -19.99
N THR A 456 -15.71 10.98 -21.01
CA THR A 456 -14.52 10.44 -21.66
C THR A 456 -13.35 11.39 -21.47
N TYR A 457 -12.24 10.86 -20.96
CA TYR A 457 -10.95 11.54 -20.88
C TYR A 457 -10.02 11.02 -21.97
N ARG A 458 -9.51 11.92 -22.82
CA ARG A 458 -8.52 11.57 -23.86
C ARG A 458 -7.14 12.07 -23.46
N CYS A 459 -6.18 11.17 -23.29
CA CYS A 459 -4.81 11.50 -22.92
C CYS A 459 -4.05 12.03 -24.14
N GLN A 460 -3.47 13.23 -24.02
CA GLN A 460 -2.71 13.85 -25.13
C GLN A 460 -1.25 13.41 -25.15
N VAL A 461 -0.70 13.10 -23.98
CA VAL A 461 0.68 12.67 -23.77
C VAL A 461 0.69 11.17 -23.47
N ASN A 462 1.83 10.49 -23.66
CA ASN A 462 2.01 9.09 -23.28
C ASN A 462 2.05 8.96 -21.74
N THR A 463 0.87 9.03 -21.12
CA THR A 463 0.68 8.91 -19.67
C THR A 463 0.39 7.45 -19.33
N THR A 464 1.14 6.88 -18.38
CA THR A 464 0.87 5.55 -17.83
C THR A 464 0.07 5.60 -16.53
N ARG A 465 -0.06 6.79 -15.94
CA ARG A 465 -0.84 7.05 -14.73
C ARG A 465 -1.95 8.02 -15.02
N PHE A 466 -3.09 7.80 -14.38
CA PHE A 466 -4.23 8.68 -14.44
C PHE A 466 -4.93 8.74 -13.08
N ASP A 467 -5.13 9.96 -12.57
CA ASP A 467 -5.82 10.18 -11.31
C ASP A 467 -7.21 10.77 -11.61
N ILE A 468 -8.24 10.24 -10.96
CA ILE A 468 -9.62 10.72 -11.05
C ILE A 468 -10.08 11.09 -9.64
N GLN A 469 -10.70 12.25 -9.52
CA GLN A 469 -11.29 12.72 -8.28
C GLN A 469 -12.77 13.01 -8.49
N PHE A 470 -13.62 12.49 -7.59
CA PHE A 470 -15.06 12.75 -7.67
C PHE A 470 -15.73 12.77 -6.29
N ARG A 471 -16.80 13.55 -6.16
CA ARG A 471 -17.63 13.62 -4.95
C ARG A 471 -18.93 12.85 -5.17
N THR A 472 -19.38 12.22 -4.10
CA THR A 472 -20.64 11.48 -4.04
C THR A 472 -21.62 12.22 -3.13
N VAL A 473 -22.91 11.90 -3.28
CA VAL A 473 -23.98 12.42 -2.43
C VAL A 473 -24.51 11.26 -1.58
N GLU A 474 -24.49 11.41 -0.25
CA GLU A 474 -25.03 10.38 0.65
C GLU A 474 -26.50 10.05 0.32
N GLY A 475 -26.84 8.77 0.41
CA GLY A 475 -28.15 8.22 0.06
C GLY A 475 -28.26 7.78 -1.41
N HIS A 476 -27.43 8.29 -2.31
CA HIS A 476 -27.34 7.80 -3.68
C HIS A 476 -26.21 6.76 -3.76
N TYR A 477 -26.57 5.54 -4.10
CA TYR A 477 -25.63 4.41 -4.17
C TYR A 477 -25.74 3.72 -5.52
N GLY A 478 -24.64 3.10 -5.93
CA GLY A 478 -24.53 2.61 -7.29
C GLY A 478 -23.13 2.13 -7.62
N HIS A 479 -22.86 2.00 -8.91
CA HIS A 479 -21.60 1.53 -9.45
C HIS A 479 -21.04 2.60 -10.39
N VAL A 480 -19.73 2.83 -10.27
CA VAL A 480 -18.94 3.61 -11.21
C VAL A 480 -18.06 2.64 -11.98
N SER A 481 -18.31 2.51 -13.28
CA SER A 481 -17.51 1.70 -14.19
C SER A 481 -16.51 2.59 -14.91
N VAL A 482 -15.21 2.29 -14.75
CA VAL A 482 -14.12 3.00 -15.42
C VAL A 482 -13.46 2.08 -16.43
N TYR A 483 -13.56 2.41 -17.70
CA TYR A 483 -13.00 1.66 -18.82
C TYR A 483 -11.69 2.30 -19.24
N VAL A 484 -10.59 1.56 -19.10
CA VAL A 484 -9.25 2.03 -19.43
C VAL A 484 -8.82 1.40 -20.74
N VAL A 485 -8.50 2.25 -21.72
CA VAL A 485 -8.07 1.84 -23.05
C VAL A 485 -6.61 2.21 -23.24
N PRO A 486 -5.70 1.22 -23.36
CA PRO A 486 -4.29 1.48 -23.62
C PRO A 486 -4.07 1.90 -25.08
N LYS A 487 -3.01 2.68 -25.29
CA LYS A 487 -2.50 3.07 -26.59
C LYS A 487 -1.73 1.90 -27.22
N ILE A 488 -2.47 0.99 -27.83
CA ILE A 488 -1.92 -0.15 -28.54
C ILE A 488 -1.93 0.13 -30.05
N ASN A 489 -0.82 -0.13 -30.71
CA ASN A 489 -0.65 0.08 -32.15
C ASN A 489 -1.23 -1.06 -33.01
N LEU A 490 -2.44 -1.51 -32.70
CA LEU A 490 -3.17 -2.53 -33.48
C LEU A 490 -4.27 -1.86 -34.29
N SER A 491 -4.40 -2.26 -35.56
CA SER A 491 -5.30 -1.58 -36.51
C SER A 491 -6.77 -1.93 -36.33
N ASN A 492 -7.10 -3.11 -35.78
CA ASN A 492 -8.46 -3.65 -35.80
C ASN A 492 -9.01 -4.07 -34.42
N MET A 493 -8.17 -4.17 -33.40
CA MET A 493 -8.58 -4.63 -32.07
C MET A 493 -8.18 -3.61 -31.00
N VAL A 494 -9.18 -3.16 -30.25
CA VAL A 494 -8.99 -2.34 -29.06
C VAL A 494 -9.38 -3.19 -27.87
N THR A 495 -8.42 -3.46 -26.99
CA THR A 495 -8.71 -4.08 -25.70
C THR A 495 -9.05 -3.00 -24.68
N CYS A 496 -9.99 -3.29 -23.79
CA CYS A 496 -10.32 -2.43 -22.67
C CYS A 496 -10.39 -3.26 -21.40
N LYS A 497 -10.03 -2.64 -20.27
CA LYS A 497 -10.24 -3.23 -18.95
C LYS A 497 -11.22 -2.35 -18.19
N CYS A 498 -12.24 -2.98 -17.61
CA CYS A 498 -13.28 -2.31 -16.85
C CYS A 498 -13.01 -2.49 -15.35
N ILE A 499 -12.88 -1.37 -14.64
CA ILE A 499 -12.85 -1.29 -13.18
C ILE A 499 -14.27 -0.98 -12.72
N LYS A 500 -14.86 -1.82 -11.87
CA LYS A 500 -16.20 -1.58 -11.30
C LYS A 500 -16.06 -1.21 -9.82
N LEU A 501 -16.42 0.02 -9.50
CA LEU A 501 -16.35 0.56 -8.14
C LEU A 501 -17.75 0.67 -7.55
N LEU A 502 -17.93 0.22 -6.31
CA LEU A 502 -19.18 0.36 -5.57
C LEU A 502 -19.18 1.68 -4.80
N ILE A 503 -20.20 2.50 -5.01
CA ILE A 503 -20.49 3.67 -4.19
C ILE A 503 -21.53 3.27 -3.16
N HIS A 504 -21.11 3.30 -1.89
CA HIS A 504 -21.94 2.92 -0.76
C HIS A 504 -23.01 3.99 -0.46
N PRO A 505 -24.19 3.61 0.07
CA PRO A 505 -25.22 4.55 0.52
C PRO A 505 -24.69 5.60 1.51
N LEU A 506 -23.88 5.17 2.47
CA LEU A 506 -23.19 6.04 3.43
C LEU A 506 -21.73 6.20 3.02
N SER A 507 -21.50 6.62 1.77
CA SER A 507 -20.18 6.74 1.16
C SER A 507 -19.21 7.65 1.95
N LEU A 508 -19.70 8.69 2.63
CA LEU A 508 -18.83 9.66 3.31
C LEU A 508 -18.52 9.31 4.77
N HIS A 509 -18.85 8.08 5.20
CA HIS A 509 -18.50 7.58 6.52
C HIS A 509 -17.15 6.85 6.50
N CYS A 510 -16.39 6.92 7.59
CA CYS A 510 -15.15 6.18 7.77
C CYS A 510 -15.20 5.37 9.07
N LEU A 511 -14.59 4.18 9.05
CA LEU A 511 -14.51 3.31 10.24
C LEU A 511 -13.69 4.00 11.34
N THR A 512 -14.16 3.92 12.58
CA THR A 512 -13.45 4.33 13.80
C THR A 512 -13.54 3.23 14.86
N HIS A 513 -12.64 3.22 15.86
CA HIS A 513 -12.68 2.21 16.92
C HIS A 513 -13.46 2.65 18.16
N HIS A 514 -13.60 3.97 18.35
CA HIS A 514 -14.32 4.54 19.47
C HIS A 514 -15.24 5.68 19.05
N ILE A 515 -16.21 5.97 19.91
CA ILE A 515 -17.05 7.16 19.87
C ILE A 515 -16.34 8.22 20.71
N GLU A 516 -16.14 9.40 20.14
CA GLU A 516 -15.60 10.53 20.90
C GLU A 516 -16.67 11.03 21.89
N ASP A 517 -16.54 10.75 23.18
CA ASP A 517 -17.61 11.00 24.17
C ASP A 517 -17.66 12.42 24.78
N GLU A 518 -16.76 13.36 24.43
CA GLU A 518 -16.68 14.66 25.11
C GLU A 518 -16.77 15.92 24.20
N PRO A 519 -17.40 17.04 24.64
CA PRO A 519 -18.28 17.22 25.79
C PRO A 519 -19.60 17.94 25.40
N LEU A 520 -20.42 17.32 24.57
CA LEU A 520 -21.84 17.65 24.48
C LEU A 520 -22.59 16.32 24.41
N LYS A 521 -23.56 16.15 25.29
CA LYS A 521 -24.48 15.00 25.37
C LYS A 521 -25.07 14.77 23.97
N ARG A 522 -24.42 13.94 23.13
CA ARG A 522 -24.89 13.68 21.77
C ARG A 522 -26.21 12.93 21.86
N TYR A 523 -27.23 13.46 21.20
CA TYR A 523 -28.54 12.81 21.15
C TYR A 523 -28.50 11.75 20.05
N TRP A 524 -28.77 10.51 20.43
CA TRP A 524 -28.72 9.38 19.51
C TRP A 524 -30.12 9.09 18.96
N ASN A 525 -30.29 9.21 17.65
CA ASN A 525 -31.41 8.61 16.94
C ASN A 525 -31.16 7.11 16.84
N ARG A 526 -32.18 6.30 17.12
CA ARG A 526 -32.07 4.84 17.21
C ARG A 526 -32.94 4.17 16.17
N LEU A 527 -32.35 3.26 15.40
CA LEU A 527 -33.01 2.33 14.51
C LEU A 527 -32.78 0.91 15.03
N GLN A 528 -33.83 0.30 15.57
CA GLN A 528 -33.82 -1.10 15.97
C GLN A 528 -34.47 -1.95 14.89
N LEU A 529 -33.80 -3.03 14.52
CA LEU A 529 -34.27 -4.03 13.57
C LEU A 529 -34.31 -5.38 14.27
N THR A 530 -35.47 -6.03 14.25
CA THR A 530 -35.65 -7.41 14.71
C THR A 530 -36.20 -8.26 13.59
N GLY A 531 -35.71 -9.49 13.45
CA GLY A 531 -36.19 -10.39 12.41
C GLY A 531 -35.38 -11.67 12.30
N ASN A 532 -35.72 -12.51 11.32
CA ASN A 532 -35.07 -13.81 11.12
C ASN A 532 -33.85 -13.69 10.20
N PHE A 533 -32.82 -12.96 10.63
CA PHE A 533 -31.54 -12.86 9.92
C PHE A 533 -30.39 -13.35 10.80
N SER A 534 -29.36 -13.91 10.19
CA SER A 534 -28.12 -14.30 10.85
C SER A 534 -27.19 -13.10 11.09
N LEU A 535 -26.22 -13.26 12.00
CA LEU A 535 -25.19 -12.25 12.25
C LEU A 535 -24.41 -11.91 10.96
N THR A 536 -24.02 -12.93 10.19
CA THR A 536 -23.32 -12.76 8.91
C THR A 536 -24.15 -12.02 7.87
N GLU A 537 -25.47 -12.25 7.83
CA GLU A 537 -26.35 -11.53 6.90
C GLU A 537 -26.44 -10.05 7.23
N MET A 538 -26.62 -9.71 8.51
CA MET A 538 -26.63 -8.31 8.95
C MET A 538 -25.26 -7.65 8.69
N HIS A 539 -24.16 -8.36 8.95
CA HIS A 539 -22.82 -7.88 8.63
C HIS A 539 -22.65 -7.58 7.13
N ASN A 540 -23.12 -8.48 6.25
CA ASN A 540 -23.08 -8.27 4.80
C ASN A 540 -23.95 -7.07 4.38
N TRP A 541 -25.11 -6.87 5.00
CA TRP A 541 -25.94 -5.69 4.75
C TRP A 541 -25.25 -4.40 5.16
N LEU A 542 -24.58 -4.38 6.31
CA LEU A 542 -23.79 -3.23 6.76
C LEU A 542 -22.57 -2.99 5.85
N SER A 543 -21.87 -4.04 5.42
CA SER A 543 -20.75 -3.97 4.48
C SER A 543 -21.16 -3.39 3.11
N MET A 544 -22.39 -3.67 2.66
CA MET A 544 -22.95 -3.02 1.48
C MET A 544 -23.28 -1.54 1.72
N CYS A 545 -23.71 -1.17 2.93
CA CYS A 545 -24.13 0.20 3.28
C CYS A 545 -22.96 1.15 3.56
N LEU A 546 -21.85 0.63 4.10
CA LEU A 546 -20.76 1.40 4.69
C LEU A 546 -19.41 0.98 4.09
N PRO A 547 -18.56 1.96 3.71
CA PRO A 547 -17.21 1.67 3.26
C PRO A 547 -16.34 1.18 4.43
N GLU A 548 -15.18 0.57 4.13
CA GLU A 548 -14.19 0.14 5.14
C GLU A 548 -14.73 -0.84 6.19
N THR A 549 -15.85 -1.52 5.94
CA THR A 549 -16.33 -2.58 6.83
C THR A 549 -15.35 -3.78 6.75
N PRO A 550 -14.84 -4.29 7.88
CA PRO A 550 -13.96 -5.47 7.90
C PRO A 550 -14.57 -6.67 7.17
N GLU A 551 -13.74 -7.59 6.64
CA GLU A 551 -14.22 -8.80 5.97
C GLU A 551 -15.06 -9.70 6.89
N ARG A 552 -14.74 -9.66 8.19
CA ARG A 552 -15.45 -10.43 9.21
C ARG A 552 -15.95 -9.56 10.37
N PRO A 553 -17.06 -9.96 11.01
CA PRO A 553 -17.54 -9.29 12.20
C PRO A 553 -16.50 -9.28 13.31
N THR A 554 -16.27 -8.11 13.90
CA THR A 554 -15.55 -7.93 15.16
C THR A 554 -16.46 -8.33 16.32
N LEU A 555 -16.32 -9.58 16.77
CA LEU A 555 -17.13 -10.14 17.86
C LEU A 555 -16.70 -9.56 19.22
N ILE A 556 -17.69 -9.25 20.05
CA ILE A 556 -17.51 -8.87 21.45
C ILE A 556 -17.92 -10.07 22.31
N ASN A 557 -16.98 -10.59 23.08
CA ASN A 557 -17.28 -11.52 24.17
C ASN A 557 -17.71 -10.72 25.39
N SER A 558 -18.85 -11.09 25.99
CA SER A 558 -19.49 -10.39 27.11
C SER A 558 -18.75 -10.52 28.46
N ASP A 559 -17.43 -10.72 28.46
CA ASP A 559 -16.64 -10.85 29.70
C ASP A 559 -16.09 -9.50 30.21
N THR A 560 -16.34 -8.40 29.50
CA THR A 560 -15.83 -7.06 29.84
C THR A 560 -16.89 -6.08 30.36
N LYS A 561 -18.05 -6.57 30.82
CA LYS A 561 -18.98 -5.77 31.63
C LYS A 561 -18.99 -6.27 33.07
N GLN A 562 -18.24 -5.58 33.92
CA GLN A 562 -18.54 -5.55 35.34
C GLN A 562 -19.94 -4.97 35.55
N GLY A 563 -20.80 -5.71 36.27
CA GLY A 563 -22.05 -5.22 36.83
C GLY A 563 -23.29 -5.40 35.94
N ASP A 564 -23.90 -6.57 36.02
CA ASP A 564 -25.20 -6.73 36.70
C ASP A 564 -25.60 -8.22 36.61
N GLU A 565 -25.41 -8.92 37.73
CA GLU A 565 -25.96 -10.25 37.97
C GLU A 565 -27.48 -10.13 37.95
N ASN A 566 -28.13 -10.53 36.86
CA ASN A 566 -29.45 -11.15 36.77
C ASN A 566 -30.02 -11.01 35.36
N ASP A 567 -29.51 -11.79 34.41
CA ASP A 567 -30.30 -12.25 33.27
C ASP A 567 -29.58 -13.46 32.67
N ASN A 568 -30.14 -14.65 32.90
CA ASN A 568 -29.81 -15.87 32.15
C ASN A 568 -30.28 -15.70 30.71
N ARG A 569 -29.56 -14.91 29.92
CA ARG A 569 -29.63 -14.95 28.45
C ARG A 569 -28.37 -15.65 27.99
N ASP A 570 -28.55 -16.73 27.25
CA ASP A 570 -27.49 -17.36 26.48
C ASP A 570 -26.60 -16.26 25.88
N CYS A 571 -25.28 -16.31 26.12
CA CYS A 571 -24.33 -15.31 25.65
C CYS A 571 -24.34 -15.27 24.12
N GLU A 572 -25.23 -14.46 23.54
CA GLU A 572 -25.32 -14.29 22.10
C GLU A 572 -24.12 -13.46 21.63
N GLU A 573 -23.29 -14.06 20.77
CA GLU A 573 -22.21 -13.37 20.06
C GLU A 573 -22.78 -12.10 19.40
N SER A 574 -22.24 -10.95 19.80
CA SER A 574 -22.64 -9.64 19.26
C SER A 574 -21.43 -8.96 18.65
N ALA A 575 -21.65 -8.21 17.58
CA ALA A 575 -20.61 -7.48 16.87
C ALA A 575 -20.90 -5.98 16.91
N GLN A 576 -19.83 -5.19 16.86
CA GLN A 576 -19.90 -3.75 16.96
C GLN A 576 -18.97 -3.05 15.98
N LEU A 577 -19.50 -2.03 15.31
CA LEU A 577 -18.76 -1.16 14.41
C LEU A 577 -19.08 0.30 14.73
N PHE A 578 -18.09 1.18 14.58
CA PHE A 578 -18.27 2.61 14.72
C PHE A 578 -17.80 3.33 13.47
N TYR A 579 -18.52 4.39 13.12
CA TYR A 579 -18.25 5.20 11.95
C TYR A 579 -18.37 6.67 12.29
N LYS A 580 -17.60 7.49 11.57
CA LYS A 580 -17.67 8.95 11.61
C LYS A 580 -17.85 9.48 10.20
N SER A 581 -18.85 10.35 9.99
CA SER A 581 -19.02 11.08 8.74
C SER A 581 -17.88 12.09 8.61
N ILE A 582 -17.17 12.07 7.48
CA ILE A 582 -16.09 13.02 7.21
C ILE A 582 -16.67 14.42 7.01
N TYR A 583 -17.83 14.53 6.36
CA TYR A 583 -18.45 15.79 5.97
C TYR A 583 -19.13 16.48 7.17
N LEU A 584 -20.02 15.76 7.88
CA LEU A 584 -20.83 16.34 8.97
C LEU A 584 -20.20 16.16 10.35
N LYS A 585 -19.14 15.34 10.47
CA LYS A 585 -18.54 14.90 11.74
C LYS A 585 -19.53 14.17 12.68
N SER A 586 -20.69 13.75 12.16
CA SER A 586 -21.66 12.89 12.83
C SER A 586 -21.09 11.50 13.05
N GLN A 587 -21.59 10.79 14.05
CA GLN A 587 -21.16 9.44 14.41
C GLN A 587 -22.28 8.42 14.23
N LEU A 588 -21.89 7.19 13.91
CA LEU A 588 -22.78 6.06 13.73
C LEU A 588 -22.20 4.87 14.51
N LYS A 589 -23.02 4.33 15.41
CA LYS A 589 -22.75 3.13 16.18
C LYS A 589 -23.65 2.01 15.70
N CYS A 590 -23.05 0.93 15.24
CA CYS A 590 -23.76 -0.27 14.79
C CYS A 590 -23.49 -1.39 15.79
N VAL A 591 -24.51 -1.83 16.54
CA VAL A 591 -24.44 -3.03 17.39
C VAL A 591 -25.41 -4.05 16.85
N TYR A 592 -24.96 -5.25 16.52
CA TYR A 592 -25.79 -6.27 15.91
C TYR A 592 -25.43 -7.68 16.39
N ALA A 593 -26.43 -8.54 16.42
CA ALA A 593 -26.36 -9.94 16.81
C ALA A 593 -27.29 -10.75 15.90
N LYS A 594 -27.41 -12.05 16.16
CA LYS A 594 -28.39 -12.89 15.44
C LYS A 594 -29.80 -12.36 15.68
N GLY A 595 -30.51 -12.03 14.61
CA GLY A 595 -31.90 -11.57 14.62
C GLY A 595 -32.17 -10.20 15.25
N TYR A 596 -31.13 -9.47 15.67
CA TYR A 596 -31.25 -8.16 16.29
C TYR A 596 -30.16 -7.20 15.80
N ALA A 597 -30.53 -5.97 15.46
CA ALA A 597 -29.59 -4.89 15.24
C ALA A 597 -30.08 -3.57 15.84
N ASN A 598 -29.14 -2.80 16.35
CA ASN A 598 -29.35 -1.50 16.95
C ASN A 598 -28.35 -0.51 16.35
N LEU A 599 -28.84 0.34 15.46
CA LEU A 599 -28.07 1.35 14.77
C LEU A 599 -28.38 2.71 15.39
N GLN A 600 -27.37 3.42 15.87
CA GLN A 600 -27.50 4.68 16.57
C GLN A 600 -26.68 5.76 15.88
N SER A 601 -27.28 6.90 15.55
CA SER A 601 -26.54 8.04 14.99
C SER A 601 -27.08 9.37 15.49
N ASP A 602 -26.20 10.35 15.65
CA ASP A 602 -26.56 11.74 15.92
C ASP A 602 -27.10 12.49 14.68
N ASN A 603 -27.08 11.86 13.51
CA ASN A 603 -27.68 12.37 12.28
C ASN A 603 -28.92 11.54 11.87
N LEU A 604 -30.06 12.23 11.72
CA LEU A 604 -31.32 11.61 11.30
C LEU A 604 -31.27 11.08 9.86
N SER A 605 -30.57 11.78 8.96
CA SER A 605 -30.43 11.38 7.55
C SER A 605 -29.72 10.04 7.43
N THR A 606 -28.66 9.82 8.24
CA THR A 606 -27.95 8.53 8.30
C THR A 606 -28.88 7.38 8.67
N ILE A 607 -29.73 7.58 9.69
CA ILE A 607 -30.73 6.59 10.10
C ILE A 607 -31.78 6.35 9.01
N ALA A 608 -32.27 7.40 8.35
CA ALA A 608 -33.25 7.28 7.28
C ALA A 608 -32.69 6.49 6.08
N ILE A 609 -31.47 6.79 5.65
CA ILE A 609 -30.78 6.06 4.57
C ILE A 609 -30.62 4.58 4.95
N LEU A 610 -30.15 4.29 6.17
CA LEU A 610 -29.98 2.90 6.64
C LEU A 610 -31.31 2.15 6.66
N LYS A 611 -32.38 2.77 7.18
CA LYS A 611 -33.72 2.17 7.18
C LYS A 611 -34.15 1.80 5.75
N ASP A 612 -34.03 2.73 4.81
CA ASP A 612 -34.51 2.51 3.44
C ASP A 612 -33.70 1.43 2.70
N VAL A 613 -32.37 1.42 2.87
CA VAL A 613 -31.51 0.42 2.22
C VAL A 613 -31.69 -0.97 2.86
N LEU A 614 -31.70 -1.05 4.19
CA LEU A 614 -31.82 -2.34 4.89
C LEU A 614 -33.20 -2.97 4.67
N THR A 615 -34.26 -2.17 4.56
CA THR A 615 -35.59 -2.68 4.21
C THR A 615 -35.68 -3.18 2.77
N LYS A 616 -35.05 -2.48 1.81
CA LYS A 616 -34.91 -2.98 0.43
C LYS A 616 -34.14 -4.29 0.37
N GLU A 617 -33.06 -4.43 1.15
CA GLU A 617 -32.28 -5.67 1.20
C GLU A 617 -33.04 -6.84 1.84
N ALA A 618 -33.75 -6.58 2.94
CA ALA A 618 -34.58 -7.59 3.59
C ALA A 618 -35.73 -8.04 2.68
N THR A 619 -36.41 -7.12 2.00
CA THR A 619 -37.48 -7.46 1.05
C THR A 619 -36.94 -8.25 -0.14
N ARG A 620 -35.76 -7.89 -0.68
CA ARG A 620 -35.06 -8.66 -1.73
C ARG A 620 -34.79 -10.11 -1.31
N LYS A 621 -34.39 -10.32 -0.06
CA LYS A 621 -34.16 -11.65 0.52
C LYS A 621 -35.41 -12.32 1.12
N LYS A 622 -36.58 -11.67 1.05
CA LYS A 622 -37.85 -12.13 1.65
C LYS A 622 -37.79 -12.35 3.17
N ILE A 623 -36.97 -11.55 3.86
CA ILE A 623 -36.86 -11.56 5.32
C ILE A 623 -37.84 -10.54 5.90
N GLN A 624 -38.71 -10.97 6.82
CA GLN A 624 -39.60 -10.07 7.54
C GLN A 624 -38.82 -9.36 8.66
N LEU A 625 -38.86 -8.02 8.63
CA LEU A 625 -38.25 -7.17 9.64
C LEU A 625 -39.33 -6.41 10.41
N SER A 626 -39.19 -6.38 11.74
CA SER A 626 -39.84 -5.42 12.61
C SER A 626 -38.89 -4.26 12.86
N ILE A 627 -39.35 -3.04 12.60
CA ILE A 627 -38.54 -1.82 12.65
C ILE A 627 -39.10 -0.92 13.74
N ASN A 628 -38.25 -0.53 14.69
CA ASN A 628 -38.59 0.44 15.73
C ASN A 628 -37.64 1.65 15.64
N LEU A 629 -38.22 2.84 15.55
CA LEU A 629 -37.52 4.11 15.46
C LEU A 629 -37.66 4.85 16.80
N GLY A 630 -36.57 4.96 17.54
CA GLY A 630 -36.47 5.84 18.70
C GLY A 630 -35.87 7.17 18.29
N THR A 631 -36.69 8.21 18.15
CA THR A 631 -36.20 9.59 18.00
C THR A 631 -36.27 10.30 19.36
N LEU A 632 -35.18 10.94 19.77
CA LEU A 632 -35.23 11.90 20.88
C LEU A 632 -35.80 13.20 20.31
N HIS A 633 -37.06 13.49 20.60
CA HIS A 633 -37.76 14.72 20.22
C HIS A 633 -37.07 15.96 20.81
N TYR A 634 -36.09 16.56 20.13
CA TYR A 634 -35.80 18.01 20.19
C TYR A 634 -35.14 18.44 18.87
N LEU A 635 -35.99 18.69 17.87
CA LEU A 635 -35.60 19.33 16.62
C LEU A 635 -35.33 20.82 16.90
N VAL A 636 -34.14 21.17 17.39
CA VAL A 636 -33.72 22.58 17.42
C VAL A 636 -33.10 22.91 16.06
N ILE A 637 -33.94 23.29 15.11
CA ILE A 637 -33.47 23.97 13.91
C ILE A 637 -32.95 25.34 14.34
N LYS A 638 -31.64 25.48 14.54
CA LYS A 638 -31.00 26.79 14.52
C LYS A 638 -30.73 27.17 13.08
N PHE A 639 -31.62 27.97 12.48
CA PHE A 639 -31.25 28.78 11.33
C PHE A 639 -30.27 29.85 11.83
N GLY A 640 -28.98 29.67 11.54
CA GLY A 640 -27.99 30.74 11.65
C GLY A 640 -28.03 31.57 10.38
N SER A 641 -28.35 32.85 10.54
CA SER A 641 -28.26 33.91 9.53
C SER A 641 -26.85 34.09 8.99
#